data_AF-A0ABD5UMX2-F1
#
_entry.id   AF-A0ABD5UMX2-F1
#
_cell.length_a   1.000
_cell.length_b   1.000
_cell.length_c   1.000
_cell.angle_alpha   90.00
_cell.angle_beta   90.00
_cell.angle_gamma   90.00
#
_symmetry.space_group_name_H-M   'P 1'
#
loop_
_entity.id
_entity.type
_entity.pdbx_description
1 polymer ?
#
loop_
_entity_poly.entity_id
_entity_poly.type
_entity_poly.pdbx_seq_one_letter_code
_entity_poly.pdbx_strand_id
1 'polypeptide(L)'
;MVRPSRRGFLGGSALTLAALTGFVDPATDADARSRSNDAPTDLDVDVSAPFADALLPVPAADALSTTYATVIADRVDADATEDLSYRARSATETLDVDADSLSATVSIAPTDRGVRLLTAAGSFGRIDGGETLAVGEGGDDGGDAETTDDLPTGWRLADDGEAAFVAGDGVAAATIGGGPTPAASGGGAASRDDGDDRRVETARTAGRAAVGEVDRLAEGPLGEAALPRLGGFETVLLVPDAAEGPFPSAVSGGVDAFAAGFETAPEDLRGLEGTAENAYVIRPDGDALDSGGGANALADEAVERLVRAVDPAVPVETDVSRTDGLVLVDVVVEAPPELDGEAAPDARVGSQFDREAGAVTFHHREGDAVPADALEVWHDGEEVSDAVLDGEAFEAGDEFVVDTGRIGTVTLRWFDAEENAYYTYARRRVDREAFTFSYDMEDETLELAYDGENPADPSDLRLVHRGDDGVRTVGESFTDGTLEPDDAVTVEDVSIGDRVRLEFDVETPPGVGGGSLAHYRASPPHVWIHSRAEAGTVVRYGGEASRPADAFVTLVDGEPTDAQFADEHDTLSDGDEVALDELPLGSTVAVEWREPDDPVVVAEQEVVPNTRASINYDPEAGEIEVRHRGGRALSASELELQAGREPTQVQPEDELDEFGDGDSFTASVPPLSRVRLVWVGGQREHHLGGTTTARDAVTARYDAAAEEMSVEYVGEQSVDPERLRISANGPGSPRNRERESLFAAEYDELTAGDAVTVEGVGLDDTVIVSVHTEFENGSATSSIAHFSASPRRGFVVESDEGGAGTTLRYVGEVRRDPETFRVLVDGEPADAQPADEADQLTGGETLSLGELSAGTAVTVEWTAGGETRTVTEHAIPPQATFEVAFDPAEEDDGGDVTFTHAGGDALDTERVDVVVEPGSDGLRPWDADGDEVTDGDETTVAVDEEPHMAVVVFDERESLHRERFDREG
;
A
#
# COMPACT_ATOMS: atom_id res chain seq x y z
N MET A 1 -5.01 14.98 18.51
CA MET A 1 -4.06 13.84 18.50
C MET A 1 -4.12 13.20 17.12
N VAL A 2 -3.19 13.59 16.24
CA VAL A 2 -3.14 13.14 14.85
C VAL A 2 -2.73 11.66 14.84
N ARG A 3 -3.58 10.81 14.29
CA ARG A 3 -3.28 9.39 14.05
C ARG A 3 -2.06 9.31 13.12
N PRO A 4 -0.98 8.58 13.45
CA PRO A 4 0.01 8.25 12.44
C PRO A 4 -0.67 7.29 11.45
N SER A 5 -0.79 7.74 10.21
CA SER A 5 -1.29 6.94 9.10
C SER A 5 -0.35 5.76 8.89
N ARG A 6 -0.92 4.57 8.64
CA ARG A 6 -0.23 3.32 8.29
C ARG A 6 0.39 3.36 6.87
N ARG A 7 1.02 4.46 6.49
CA ARG A 7 1.80 4.60 5.25
C ARG A 7 3.20 5.06 5.62
N GLY A 8 4.04 4.10 5.97
CA GLY A 8 5.40 4.36 6.40
C GLY A 8 6.19 3.07 6.49
N PHE A 9 6.14 2.25 5.45
CA PHE A 9 7.06 1.14 5.23
C PHE A 9 6.92 0.74 3.75
N LEU A 10 8.01 0.37 3.09
CA LEU A 10 8.20 0.23 1.63
C LEU A 10 8.75 1.50 0.94
N GLY A 11 9.95 1.91 1.36
CA GLY A 11 10.80 2.83 0.60
C GLY A 11 12.20 2.22 0.53
N GLY A 12 12.45 1.38 -0.47
CA GLY A 12 13.74 0.74 -0.67
C GLY A 12 13.77 0.01 -2.01
N SER A 13 14.92 0.04 -2.66
CA SER A 13 15.23 -0.19 -4.07
C SER A 13 14.85 -1.55 -4.68
N ALA A 14 14.08 -2.36 -3.97
CA ALA A 14 13.37 -3.49 -4.57
C ALA A 14 12.40 -3.02 -5.66
N LEU A 15 11.89 -1.77 -5.63
CA LEU A 15 10.88 -1.30 -6.57
C LEU A 15 11.29 -1.28 -8.06
N THR A 16 12.57 -1.28 -8.43
CA THR A 16 12.92 -1.36 -9.87
C THR A 16 12.74 -2.77 -10.43
N LEU A 17 12.79 -3.83 -9.60
CA LEU A 17 12.56 -5.23 -9.99
C LEU A 17 11.27 -5.84 -9.40
N ALA A 18 10.85 -5.40 -8.21
CA ALA A 18 9.61 -5.78 -7.53
C ALA A 18 8.38 -4.96 -7.99
N ALA A 19 8.55 -3.79 -8.62
CA ALA A 19 7.41 -3.19 -9.37
C ALA A 19 7.07 -3.98 -10.65
N LEU A 20 7.97 -4.88 -11.09
CA LEU A 20 7.75 -5.74 -12.25
C LEU A 20 7.13 -7.11 -11.88
N THR A 21 7.17 -7.53 -10.61
CA THR A 21 6.85 -8.90 -10.21
C THR A 21 6.13 -8.97 -8.84
N GLY A 22 4.91 -9.53 -8.76
CA GLY A 22 4.05 -9.48 -7.57
C GLY A 22 3.77 -10.83 -6.88
N PHE A 23 3.66 -10.79 -5.54
CA PHE A 23 3.00 -11.69 -4.55
C PHE A 23 3.59 -13.09 -4.17
N VAL A 24 3.06 -13.72 -3.08
CA VAL A 24 3.72 -14.46 -1.95
C VAL A 24 2.93 -15.71 -1.41
N ASP A 25 3.61 -16.88 -1.19
CA ASP A 25 3.48 -18.07 -0.22
C ASP A 25 2.28 -19.07 -0.20
N PRO A 26 2.33 -20.32 0.42
CA PRO A 26 3.30 -21.46 0.46
C PRO A 26 2.74 -22.95 0.35
N ALA A 27 3.67 -23.95 0.18
CA ALA A 27 3.72 -25.38 0.66
C ALA A 27 2.86 -26.50 -0.03
N THR A 28 3.23 -27.80 -0.26
CA THR A 28 4.32 -28.73 0.14
C THR A 28 4.30 -30.07 -0.68
N ASP A 29 5.47 -30.72 -0.84
CA ASP A 29 5.84 -32.17 -0.93
C ASP A 29 5.54 -33.11 -2.15
N ALA A 30 6.61 -33.34 -2.95
CA ALA A 30 7.33 -34.60 -3.27
C ALA A 30 6.62 -35.83 -3.90
N ASP A 31 7.12 -36.31 -5.06
CA ASP A 31 8.12 -37.42 -5.17
C ASP A 31 8.36 -37.91 -6.63
N ALA A 32 9.61 -38.26 -6.92
CA ALA A 32 10.21 -38.39 -8.26
C ALA A 32 9.90 -39.66 -9.10
N ARG A 33 10.11 -39.59 -10.45
CA ARG A 33 10.93 -40.55 -11.26
C ARG A 33 10.99 -40.32 -12.79
N SER A 34 12.23 -40.16 -13.28
CA SER A 34 12.91 -40.78 -14.46
C SER A 34 12.34 -40.62 -15.90
N ARG A 35 13.02 -39.80 -16.72
CA ARG A 35 12.85 -39.62 -18.17
C ARG A 35 13.55 -40.65 -19.08
N SER A 36 13.05 -40.79 -20.31
CA SER A 36 13.85 -41.22 -21.47
C SER A 36 13.32 -40.71 -22.84
N ASN A 37 14.19 -39.98 -23.56
CA ASN A 37 14.48 -39.84 -25.01
C ASN A 37 13.37 -39.61 -26.08
N ASP A 38 13.18 -38.36 -26.54
CA ASP A 38 13.68 -37.80 -27.83
C ASP A 38 13.48 -36.26 -27.85
N ALA A 39 14.57 -35.47 -27.94
CA ALA A 39 14.70 -34.09 -27.41
C ALA A 39 14.59 -32.93 -28.46
N PRO A 40 14.37 -31.67 -28.00
CA PRO A 40 14.32 -30.45 -28.83
C PRO A 40 15.59 -30.14 -29.67
N THR A 41 15.46 -29.24 -30.66
CA THR A 41 16.55 -28.85 -31.58
C THR A 41 17.46 -27.78 -30.96
N ASP A 42 18.75 -28.08 -30.78
CA ASP A 42 19.78 -27.16 -30.24
C ASP A 42 19.77 -25.76 -30.90
N LEU A 43 20.19 -24.73 -30.14
CA LEU A 43 20.38 -23.36 -30.65
C LEU A 43 21.61 -23.28 -31.58
N ASP A 44 21.53 -22.45 -32.62
CA ASP A 44 22.67 -22.15 -33.52
C ASP A 44 23.66 -21.12 -32.92
N VAL A 45 23.55 -20.82 -31.62
CA VAL A 45 24.40 -19.91 -30.85
C VAL A 45 25.12 -20.68 -29.73
N ASP A 46 26.41 -20.39 -29.52
CA ASP A 46 27.26 -21.07 -28.53
C ASP A 46 26.91 -20.61 -27.10
N VAL A 47 25.85 -21.18 -26.52
CA VAL A 47 25.36 -20.89 -25.17
C VAL A 47 25.53 -22.12 -24.29
N SER A 48 26.00 -21.94 -23.06
CA SER A 48 26.13 -23.06 -22.12
C SER A 48 24.77 -23.48 -21.56
N ALA A 49 24.56 -24.80 -21.41
CA ALA A 49 23.48 -25.30 -20.55
C ALA A 49 23.74 -24.82 -19.10
N PRO A 50 22.70 -24.45 -18.34
CA PRO A 50 21.27 -24.67 -18.60
C PRO A 50 20.53 -23.57 -19.41
N PHE A 51 21.17 -22.43 -19.74
CA PHE A 51 20.49 -21.36 -20.49
C PHE A 51 20.11 -21.72 -21.91
N ALA A 52 20.94 -22.53 -22.58
CA ALA A 52 20.63 -23.01 -23.91
C ALA A 52 19.23 -23.67 -23.97
N ASP A 53 18.92 -24.51 -22.97
CA ASP A 53 17.65 -25.25 -22.91
C ASP A 53 16.46 -24.34 -22.56
N ALA A 54 16.66 -23.38 -21.65
CA ALA A 54 15.60 -22.46 -21.22
C ALA A 54 15.25 -21.42 -22.30
N LEU A 55 16.19 -21.08 -23.19
CA LEU A 55 15.98 -20.14 -24.30
C LEU A 55 15.33 -20.79 -25.55
N LEU A 56 15.29 -22.12 -25.64
CA LEU A 56 14.67 -22.84 -26.77
C LEU A 56 13.22 -22.42 -27.05
N PRO A 57 12.32 -22.36 -26.05
CA PRO A 57 10.93 -21.96 -26.27
C PRO A 57 10.73 -20.44 -26.30
N VAL A 58 11.81 -19.63 -26.46
CA VAL A 58 11.71 -18.17 -26.52
C VAL A 58 11.68 -17.69 -27.99
N PRO A 59 10.49 -17.39 -28.55
CA PRO A 59 10.39 -16.87 -29.90
C PRO A 59 10.99 -15.45 -30.01
N ALA A 60 11.30 -15.03 -31.23
CA ALA A 60 11.60 -13.63 -31.52
C ALA A 60 10.33 -12.78 -31.34
N ALA A 61 10.52 -11.51 -30.97
CA ALA A 61 9.41 -10.60 -30.67
C ALA A 61 8.46 -10.39 -31.88
N ASP A 62 9.01 -10.37 -33.10
CA ASP A 62 8.24 -10.34 -34.36
C ASP A 62 7.25 -11.50 -34.51
N ALA A 63 7.62 -12.70 -34.06
CA ALA A 63 6.77 -13.89 -34.14
C ALA A 63 5.55 -13.80 -33.21
N LEU A 64 5.62 -12.96 -32.18
CA LEU A 64 4.51 -12.64 -31.28
C LEU A 64 3.82 -11.31 -31.60
N SER A 65 4.30 -10.58 -32.63
CA SER A 65 3.82 -9.22 -32.95
C SER A 65 3.83 -8.30 -31.72
N THR A 66 4.93 -8.32 -30.97
CA THR A 66 5.16 -7.50 -29.77
C THR A 66 6.62 -7.06 -29.73
N THR A 67 6.96 -6.16 -28.79
CA THR A 67 8.34 -5.76 -28.49
C THR A 67 8.69 -6.22 -27.08
N TYR A 68 9.83 -6.87 -26.90
CA TYR A 68 10.31 -7.26 -25.58
C TYR A 68 10.98 -6.09 -24.89
N ALA A 69 10.39 -5.62 -23.80
CA ALA A 69 11.00 -4.63 -22.92
C ALA A 69 12.21 -5.23 -22.21
N THR A 70 12.09 -6.43 -21.64
CA THR A 70 13.18 -7.04 -20.87
C THR A 70 13.10 -8.56 -20.90
N VAL A 71 14.25 -9.21 -21.01
CA VAL A 71 14.39 -10.66 -20.88
C VAL A 71 15.45 -10.97 -19.83
N ILE A 72 15.10 -11.72 -18.79
CA ILE A 72 16.00 -12.08 -17.69
C ILE A 72 16.13 -13.60 -17.67
N ALA A 73 17.34 -14.10 -17.82
CA ALA A 73 17.67 -15.52 -17.69
C ALA A 73 18.46 -15.73 -16.39
N ASP A 74 17.92 -16.54 -15.48
CA ASP A 74 18.54 -16.88 -14.20
C ASP A 74 18.92 -18.36 -14.17
N ARG A 75 20.12 -18.65 -13.66
CA ARG A 75 20.54 -20.02 -13.35
C ARG A 75 20.00 -20.38 -11.96
N VAL A 76 19.48 -21.60 -11.82
CA VAL A 76 18.97 -22.10 -10.54
C VAL A 76 19.95 -23.11 -9.97
N ASP A 77 20.44 -22.87 -8.75
CA ASP A 77 21.23 -23.85 -8.00
C ASP A 77 20.29 -24.82 -7.28
N ALA A 78 20.34 -26.10 -7.67
CA ALA A 78 19.50 -27.15 -7.11
C ALA A 78 19.81 -27.45 -5.63
N ASP A 79 20.96 -27.01 -5.11
CA ASP A 79 21.34 -27.18 -3.70
C ASP A 79 20.86 -26.03 -2.78
N ALA A 80 20.26 -24.96 -3.32
CA ALA A 80 19.87 -23.73 -2.59
C ALA A 80 18.38 -23.68 -2.19
N THR A 81 17.82 -24.78 -1.66
CA THR A 81 16.37 -24.87 -1.36
C THR A 81 15.88 -23.96 -0.23
N GLU A 82 16.78 -23.37 0.58
CA GLU A 82 16.43 -22.45 1.66
C GLU A 82 16.39 -20.96 1.22
N ASP A 83 17.02 -20.59 0.10
CA ASP A 83 17.17 -19.19 -0.38
C ASP A 83 16.97 -19.06 -1.91
N LEU A 84 15.87 -19.58 -2.45
CA LEU A 84 15.55 -19.42 -3.88
C LEU A 84 15.31 -17.95 -4.26
N SER A 85 15.84 -17.55 -5.41
CA SER A 85 15.50 -16.29 -6.07
C SER A 85 14.00 -16.14 -6.24
N TYR A 86 13.51 -14.90 -6.23
CA TYR A 86 12.08 -14.64 -6.44
C TYR A 86 11.61 -15.24 -7.78
N ARG A 87 12.44 -15.17 -8.84
CA ARG A 87 12.08 -15.68 -10.17
C ARG A 87 12.07 -17.20 -10.22
N ALA A 88 13.02 -17.88 -9.54
CA ALA A 88 12.95 -19.32 -9.38
C ALA A 88 11.69 -19.73 -8.61
N ARG A 89 11.33 -19.02 -7.53
CA ARG A 89 10.10 -19.26 -6.76
C ARG A 89 8.84 -19.06 -7.61
N SER A 90 8.78 -17.96 -8.36
CA SER A 90 7.67 -17.68 -9.28
C SER A 90 7.56 -18.74 -10.38
N ALA A 91 8.69 -19.28 -10.87
CA ALA A 91 8.68 -20.36 -11.84
C ALA A 91 8.24 -21.71 -11.26
N THR A 92 8.68 -22.04 -10.03
CA THR A 92 8.20 -23.24 -9.33
C THR A 92 6.70 -23.21 -9.07
N GLU A 93 6.17 -22.04 -8.72
CA GLU A 93 4.74 -21.83 -8.46
C GLU A 93 3.93 -21.87 -9.76
N THR A 94 4.36 -21.13 -10.78
CA THR A 94 3.64 -21.05 -12.07
C THR A 94 3.63 -22.39 -12.79
N LEU A 95 4.75 -23.11 -12.79
CA LEU A 95 4.89 -24.38 -13.52
C LEU A 95 4.52 -25.59 -12.67
N ASP A 96 4.23 -25.41 -11.38
CA ASP A 96 3.99 -26.47 -10.39
C ASP A 96 5.11 -27.52 -10.41
N VAL A 97 6.38 -27.08 -10.30
CA VAL A 97 7.57 -27.93 -10.31
C VAL A 97 8.45 -27.69 -9.08
N ASP A 98 9.08 -28.75 -8.57
CA ASP A 98 10.02 -28.65 -7.47
C ASP A 98 11.25 -27.79 -7.83
N ALA A 99 11.74 -27.00 -6.88
CA ALA A 99 12.87 -26.10 -7.10
C ALA A 99 14.17 -26.84 -7.44
N ASP A 100 14.44 -28.00 -6.82
CA ASP A 100 15.59 -28.85 -7.13
C ASP A 100 15.50 -29.48 -8.53
N SER A 101 14.32 -29.42 -9.15
CA SER A 101 14.11 -29.83 -10.53
C SER A 101 14.33 -28.70 -11.53
N LEU A 102 14.56 -27.45 -11.12
CA LEU A 102 14.92 -26.35 -12.02
C LEU A 102 16.44 -26.21 -12.17
N SER A 103 16.88 -25.77 -13.35
CA SER A 103 18.29 -25.50 -13.64
C SER A 103 18.50 -24.12 -14.27
N ALA A 104 17.52 -23.60 -15.02
CA ALA A 104 17.46 -22.22 -15.46
C ALA A 104 16.01 -21.78 -15.69
N THR A 105 15.77 -20.48 -15.60
CA THR A 105 14.49 -19.85 -15.93
C THR A 105 14.72 -18.63 -16.82
N VAL A 106 13.83 -18.35 -17.77
CA VAL A 106 13.82 -17.09 -18.53
C VAL A 106 12.47 -16.41 -18.35
N SER A 107 12.49 -15.17 -17.85
CA SER A 107 11.30 -14.34 -17.70
C SER A 107 11.31 -13.22 -18.74
N ILE A 108 10.20 -13.04 -19.44
CA ILE A 108 10.07 -12.04 -20.52
C ILE A 108 8.96 -11.06 -20.16
N ALA A 109 9.32 -9.78 -20.13
CA ALA A 109 8.41 -8.67 -20.00
C ALA A 109 8.24 -8.00 -21.38
N PRO A 110 7.04 -8.02 -21.99
CA PRO A 110 6.75 -7.19 -23.17
C PRO A 110 6.65 -5.71 -22.79
N THR A 111 6.77 -4.84 -23.79
CA THR A 111 6.65 -3.38 -23.65
C THR A 111 5.18 -2.98 -23.39
N ASP A 112 4.25 -3.70 -24.01
CA ASP A 112 2.82 -3.58 -23.77
C ASP A 112 2.41 -4.36 -22.51
N ARG A 113 1.31 -3.98 -21.83
CA ARG A 113 0.76 -4.75 -20.67
C ARG A 113 0.12 -6.11 -21.06
N GLY A 114 0.59 -6.74 -22.13
CA GLY A 114 0.08 -7.99 -22.70
C GLY A 114 0.50 -9.27 -21.95
N VAL A 115 0.50 -10.39 -22.67
CA VAL A 115 0.81 -11.73 -22.16
C VAL A 115 2.29 -11.84 -21.77
N ARG A 116 2.58 -12.25 -20.53
CA ARG A 116 3.94 -12.52 -20.06
C ARG A 116 4.35 -13.94 -20.43
N LEU A 117 5.61 -14.13 -20.82
CA LEU A 117 6.16 -15.45 -21.13
C LEU A 117 7.25 -15.80 -20.10
N LEU A 118 7.08 -16.95 -19.45
CA LEU A 118 8.07 -17.56 -18.57
C LEU A 118 8.52 -18.86 -19.20
N THR A 119 9.80 -19.15 -19.20
CA THR A 119 10.34 -20.45 -19.62
C THR A 119 11.24 -21.03 -18.55
N ALA A 120 11.38 -22.35 -18.53
CA ALA A 120 12.23 -23.04 -17.58
C ALA A 120 12.87 -24.28 -18.21
N ALA A 121 14.06 -24.63 -17.71
CA ALA A 121 14.77 -25.85 -18.03
C ALA A 121 15.17 -26.61 -16.75
N GLY A 122 15.12 -27.93 -16.75
CA GLY A 122 15.32 -28.71 -15.54
C GLY A 122 15.22 -30.24 -15.67
N SER A 123 14.96 -30.95 -14.56
CA SER A 123 14.75 -32.40 -14.45
C SER A 123 13.28 -32.87 -14.34
N PHE A 124 12.30 -31.96 -14.47
CA PHE A 124 10.85 -32.25 -14.48
C PHE A 124 10.34 -32.89 -15.80
N GLY A 125 9.33 -33.77 -15.72
CA GLY A 125 8.86 -34.55 -16.88
C GLY A 125 7.64 -33.98 -17.61
N ARG A 126 6.61 -33.60 -16.85
CA ARG A 126 5.32 -33.09 -17.33
C ARG A 126 4.87 -32.01 -16.35
N ILE A 127 4.14 -31.01 -16.85
CA ILE A 127 3.38 -30.06 -16.03
C ILE A 127 1.94 -30.59 -15.90
N ASP A 128 1.48 -30.77 -14.67
CA ASP A 128 0.20 -31.42 -14.36
C ASP A 128 -1.01 -30.46 -14.32
N GLY A 129 -0.82 -29.18 -14.64
CA GLY A 129 -1.88 -28.16 -14.76
C GLY A 129 -2.69 -28.21 -16.07
N GLY A 130 -3.96 -27.83 -15.99
CA GLY A 130 -4.83 -27.48 -17.13
C GLY A 130 -5.42 -28.62 -17.98
N GLU A 131 -6.41 -28.28 -18.80
CA GLU A 131 -6.98 -29.13 -19.85
C GLU A 131 -5.97 -29.26 -21.01
N THR A 132 -5.73 -30.49 -21.49
CA THR A 132 -4.87 -30.68 -22.68
C THR A 132 -5.58 -30.20 -23.93
N LEU A 133 -5.00 -29.21 -24.60
CA LEU A 133 -5.49 -28.72 -25.89
C LEU A 133 -4.81 -29.45 -27.05
N ALA A 134 -3.48 -29.64 -26.99
CA ALA A 134 -2.72 -30.30 -28.05
C ALA A 134 -1.50 -31.10 -27.55
N VAL A 135 -1.05 -32.07 -28.36
CA VAL A 135 0.16 -32.88 -28.11
C VAL A 135 0.99 -33.03 -29.39
N GLY A 136 2.31 -33.07 -29.24
CA GLY A 136 3.23 -33.37 -30.34
C GLY A 136 3.08 -34.80 -30.88
N GLU A 137 3.46 -35.03 -32.14
CA GLU A 137 3.38 -36.36 -32.77
C GLU A 137 4.00 -37.46 -31.89
N GLY A 138 3.23 -38.52 -31.61
CA GLY A 138 3.68 -39.66 -30.81
C GLY A 138 3.32 -39.60 -29.32
N GLY A 139 2.71 -38.51 -28.84
CA GLY A 139 2.09 -38.43 -27.52
C GLY A 139 0.77 -39.22 -27.44
N ASP A 140 0.54 -39.93 -26.32
CA ASP A 140 -0.73 -40.61 -26.02
C ASP A 140 -1.31 -39.98 -24.75
N ASP A 141 -2.24 -39.04 -24.91
CA ASP A 141 -2.94 -38.38 -23.79
C ASP A 141 -4.31 -39.02 -23.46
N GLY A 142 -4.67 -40.12 -24.15
CA GLY A 142 -5.90 -40.87 -23.88
C GLY A 142 -7.24 -40.11 -24.02
N GLY A 143 -7.24 -38.85 -24.48
CA GLY A 143 -8.39 -37.94 -24.58
C GLY A 143 -8.60 -37.33 -25.99
N ASP A 144 -9.43 -36.28 -26.08
CA ASP A 144 -9.85 -35.60 -27.32
C ASP A 144 -8.85 -34.51 -27.83
N ALA A 145 -7.63 -34.46 -27.29
CA ALA A 145 -6.62 -33.45 -27.62
C ALA A 145 -6.15 -33.52 -29.09
N GLU A 146 -5.84 -32.36 -29.68
CA GLU A 146 -5.31 -32.26 -31.05
C GLU A 146 -3.87 -32.81 -31.11
N THR A 147 -3.56 -33.72 -32.03
CA THR A 147 -2.16 -34.05 -32.35
C THR A 147 -1.65 -33.08 -33.41
N THR A 148 -0.56 -32.37 -33.12
CA THR A 148 0.04 -31.36 -34.02
C THR A 148 1.53 -31.60 -34.23
N ASP A 149 2.03 -31.17 -35.39
CA ASP A 149 3.47 -31.10 -35.71
C ASP A 149 4.10 -29.80 -35.16
N ASP A 150 3.28 -28.84 -34.71
CA ASP A 150 3.71 -27.53 -34.17
C ASP A 150 4.38 -27.63 -32.78
N LEU A 151 4.42 -28.82 -32.18
CA LEU A 151 5.01 -29.11 -30.88
C LEU A 151 6.05 -30.23 -31.01
N PRO A 152 7.16 -30.21 -30.23
CA PRO A 152 8.08 -31.34 -30.21
C PRO A 152 7.39 -32.66 -29.82
N THR A 153 7.89 -33.78 -30.31
CA THR A 153 7.38 -35.11 -29.95
C THR A 153 7.32 -35.29 -28.43
N GLY A 154 6.15 -35.65 -27.90
CA GLY A 154 5.96 -35.86 -26.46
C GLY A 154 5.72 -34.58 -25.65
N TRP A 155 5.77 -33.39 -26.27
CA TRP A 155 5.37 -32.14 -25.63
C TRP A 155 3.85 -31.97 -25.63
N ARG A 156 3.36 -31.27 -24.62
CA ARG A 156 1.93 -31.03 -24.35
C ARG A 156 1.67 -29.53 -24.27
N LEU A 157 0.60 -29.08 -24.90
CA LEU A 157 -0.02 -27.76 -24.71
C LEU A 157 -1.28 -27.92 -23.84
N ALA A 158 -1.33 -27.21 -22.72
CA ALA A 158 -2.45 -27.21 -21.78
C ALA A 158 -2.86 -25.79 -21.38
N ASP A 159 -4.08 -25.60 -20.90
CA ASP A 159 -4.60 -24.33 -20.40
C ASP A 159 -5.47 -24.56 -19.16
N ASP A 160 -5.31 -23.73 -18.12
CA ASP A 160 -6.09 -23.80 -16.88
C ASP A 160 -7.02 -22.58 -16.65
N GLY A 161 -7.13 -21.69 -17.64
CA GLY A 161 -7.87 -20.43 -17.56
C GLY A 161 -7.08 -19.24 -17.00
N GLU A 162 -5.93 -19.47 -16.35
CA GLU A 162 -5.02 -18.44 -15.84
C GLU A 162 -3.66 -18.43 -16.57
N ALA A 163 -3.20 -19.58 -17.02
CA ALA A 163 -2.03 -19.71 -17.85
C ALA A 163 -2.16 -20.84 -18.88
N ALA A 164 -1.49 -20.65 -20.03
CA ALA A 164 -1.30 -21.71 -21.00
C ALA A 164 0.16 -22.21 -20.93
N PHE A 165 0.32 -23.53 -20.94
CA PHE A 165 1.59 -24.20 -20.72
C PHE A 165 1.97 -25.04 -21.93
N VAL A 166 3.21 -24.93 -22.36
CA VAL A 166 3.82 -25.85 -23.31
C VAL A 166 5.04 -26.51 -22.66
N ALA A 167 5.06 -27.83 -22.52
CA ALA A 167 6.12 -28.51 -21.79
C ALA A 167 6.45 -29.91 -22.31
N GLY A 168 7.72 -30.30 -22.18
CA GLY A 168 8.21 -31.65 -22.39
C GLY A 168 9.73 -31.75 -22.26
N ASP A 169 10.23 -32.95 -21.97
CA ASP A 169 11.67 -33.28 -21.84
C ASP A 169 12.50 -32.39 -20.90
N GLY A 170 11.86 -31.71 -19.95
CA GLY A 170 12.52 -30.81 -19.02
C GLY A 170 12.61 -29.38 -19.44
N VAL A 171 11.91 -29.00 -20.50
CA VAL A 171 11.73 -27.62 -20.92
C VAL A 171 10.25 -27.30 -20.83
N ALA A 172 9.94 -26.10 -20.35
CA ALA A 172 8.59 -25.59 -20.30
C ALA A 172 8.54 -24.11 -20.66
N ALA A 173 7.39 -23.68 -21.17
CA ALA A 173 6.99 -22.29 -21.31
C ALA A 173 5.57 -22.14 -20.74
N ALA A 174 5.36 -21.11 -19.93
CA ALA A 174 4.06 -20.69 -19.42
C ALA A 174 3.76 -19.28 -19.91
N THR A 175 2.52 -19.06 -20.33
CA THR A 175 2.03 -17.75 -20.74
C THR A 175 0.94 -17.30 -19.77
N ILE A 176 1.19 -16.19 -19.09
CA ILE A 176 0.28 -15.66 -18.06
C ILE A 176 -0.41 -14.40 -18.60
N GLY A 177 -1.73 -14.34 -18.43
CA GLY A 177 -2.52 -13.18 -18.82
C GLY A 177 -2.25 -12.04 -17.85
N GLY A 178 -2.09 -10.81 -18.35
CA GLY A 178 -2.07 -9.64 -17.48
C GLY A 178 -3.34 -9.63 -16.62
N GLY A 179 -3.21 -9.41 -15.31
CA GLY A 179 -4.36 -9.23 -14.41
C GLY A 179 -5.33 -8.17 -14.95
N PRO A 180 -6.57 -8.12 -14.44
CA PRO A 180 -7.63 -7.29 -15.00
C PRO A 180 -7.14 -5.86 -15.21
N THR A 181 -7.13 -5.43 -16.47
CA THR A 181 -7.12 -4.02 -16.82
C THR A 181 -8.27 -3.35 -16.04
N PRO A 182 -8.06 -2.20 -15.39
CA PRO A 182 -9.15 -1.24 -15.37
C PRO A 182 -9.43 -0.96 -16.85
N ALA A 183 -10.58 -1.41 -17.35
CA ALA A 183 -10.93 -1.31 -18.75
C ALA A 183 -10.83 0.16 -19.20
N ALA A 184 -9.89 0.46 -20.09
CA ALA A 184 -10.13 1.45 -21.11
C ALA A 184 -10.89 0.73 -22.23
N SER A 185 -12.20 0.95 -22.27
CA SER A 185 -13.09 0.43 -23.31
C SER A 185 -12.80 1.15 -24.63
N GLY A 186 -11.78 0.70 -25.36
CA GLY A 186 -11.33 1.34 -26.60
C GLY A 186 -10.66 0.35 -27.55
N GLY A 187 -11.39 -0.70 -27.88
CA GLY A 187 -10.96 -1.77 -28.78
C GLY A 187 -11.98 -2.87 -28.66
N GLY A 188 -12.83 -3.04 -29.69
CA GLY A 188 -14.05 -3.84 -29.64
C GLY A 188 -13.88 -5.07 -28.77
N ALA A 189 -14.67 -5.14 -27.69
CA ALA A 189 -14.54 -6.09 -26.58
C ALA A 189 -13.68 -7.30 -26.97
N ALA A 190 -12.40 -7.26 -26.59
CA ALA A 190 -11.64 -8.50 -26.48
C ALA A 190 -12.43 -9.32 -25.46
N SER A 191 -13.20 -10.26 -25.98
CA SER A 191 -13.94 -11.24 -25.21
C SER A 191 -12.95 -11.88 -24.22
N ARG A 192 -13.39 -12.44 -23.10
CA ARG A 192 -12.53 -13.39 -22.34
C ARG A 192 -11.86 -14.38 -23.31
N ASP A 193 -12.63 -14.82 -24.31
CA ASP A 193 -12.22 -15.60 -25.49
C ASP A 193 -10.98 -15.04 -26.24
N ASP A 194 -10.87 -13.72 -26.48
CA ASP A 194 -9.75 -13.13 -27.24
C ASP A 194 -8.44 -13.08 -26.43
N GLY A 195 -8.54 -12.90 -25.11
CA GLY A 195 -7.40 -12.96 -24.18
C GLY A 195 -6.93 -14.40 -23.93
N ASP A 196 -7.88 -15.32 -23.83
CA ASP A 196 -7.66 -16.77 -23.74
C ASP A 196 -6.99 -17.30 -25.03
N ASP A 197 -7.49 -16.89 -26.20
CA ASP A 197 -6.92 -17.22 -27.51
C ASP A 197 -5.49 -16.70 -27.67
N ARG A 198 -5.19 -15.48 -27.20
CA ARG A 198 -3.84 -14.90 -27.33
C ARG A 198 -2.82 -15.61 -26.44
N ARG A 199 -3.20 -16.02 -25.22
CA ARG A 199 -2.33 -16.81 -24.33
C ARG A 199 -1.98 -18.16 -24.94
N VAL A 200 -2.99 -18.89 -25.42
CA VAL A 200 -2.82 -20.22 -26.02
C VAL A 200 -1.99 -20.14 -27.31
N GLU A 201 -2.22 -19.14 -28.16
CA GLU A 201 -1.42 -18.96 -29.39
C GLU A 201 0.03 -18.55 -29.06
N THR A 202 0.26 -17.79 -27.99
CA THR A 202 1.61 -17.46 -27.52
C THR A 202 2.33 -18.71 -27.03
N ALA A 203 1.67 -19.57 -26.25
CA ALA A 203 2.24 -20.83 -25.78
C ALA A 203 2.50 -21.79 -26.96
N ARG A 204 1.60 -21.86 -27.94
CA ARG A 204 1.80 -22.62 -29.18
C ARG A 204 3.00 -22.09 -29.98
N THR A 205 3.18 -20.77 -30.05
CA THR A 205 4.33 -20.15 -30.71
C THR A 205 5.65 -20.44 -29.98
N ALA A 206 5.64 -20.47 -28.65
CA ALA A 206 6.79 -20.93 -27.86
C ALA A 206 7.14 -22.40 -28.14
N GLY A 207 6.15 -23.27 -28.33
CA GLY A 207 6.35 -24.65 -28.77
C GLY A 207 6.99 -24.76 -30.16
N ARG A 208 6.52 -23.96 -31.13
CA ARG A 208 7.13 -23.86 -32.46
C ARG A 208 8.56 -23.32 -32.42
N ALA A 209 8.87 -22.43 -31.47
CA ALA A 209 10.22 -21.93 -31.26
C ALA A 209 11.15 -23.06 -30.81
N ALA A 210 10.69 -23.92 -29.88
CA ALA A 210 11.48 -25.04 -29.38
C ALA A 210 11.92 -26.04 -30.47
N VAL A 211 11.11 -26.23 -31.53
CA VAL A 211 11.49 -27.06 -32.70
C VAL A 211 12.26 -26.31 -33.80
N GLY A 212 12.37 -24.99 -33.70
CA GLY A 212 13.06 -24.14 -34.68
C GLY A 212 12.22 -23.79 -35.91
N GLU A 213 10.88 -23.82 -35.79
CA GLU A 213 9.98 -23.42 -36.87
C GLU A 213 9.71 -21.91 -36.93
N VAL A 214 9.92 -21.23 -35.80
CA VAL A 214 9.91 -19.76 -35.72
C VAL A 214 11.27 -19.26 -35.25
N ASP A 215 11.63 -18.06 -35.71
CA ASP A 215 12.87 -17.40 -35.31
C ASP A 215 12.91 -17.25 -33.78
N ARG A 216 14.06 -17.50 -33.16
CA ARG A 216 14.26 -17.46 -31.70
C ARG A 216 14.97 -16.19 -31.29
N LEU A 217 14.67 -15.67 -30.10
CA LEU A 217 15.35 -14.49 -29.56
C LEU A 217 16.87 -14.69 -29.47
N ALA A 218 17.30 -15.88 -29.04
CA ALA A 218 18.71 -16.21 -28.85
C ALA A 218 19.52 -16.16 -30.16
N GLU A 219 18.88 -16.42 -31.30
CA GLU A 219 19.48 -16.40 -32.65
C GLU A 219 19.34 -15.02 -33.32
N GLY A 220 18.72 -14.06 -32.64
CA GLY A 220 18.64 -12.67 -33.09
C GLY A 220 19.96 -11.92 -32.93
N PRO A 221 20.09 -10.71 -33.51
CA PRO A 221 21.35 -9.95 -33.52
C PRO A 221 21.94 -9.64 -32.13
N LEU A 222 21.08 -9.42 -31.11
CA LEU A 222 21.55 -9.23 -29.74
C LEU A 222 21.94 -10.57 -29.09
N GLY A 223 21.18 -11.63 -29.32
CA GLY A 223 21.44 -12.97 -28.77
C GLY A 223 22.75 -13.57 -29.28
N GLU A 224 23.01 -13.50 -30.58
CA GLU A 224 24.28 -13.96 -31.20
C GLU A 224 25.49 -13.20 -30.66
N ALA A 225 25.32 -11.91 -30.33
CA ALA A 225 26.39 -11.05 -29.83
C ALA A 225 26.64 -11.24 -28.32
N ALA A 226 25.58 -11.38 -27.53
CA ALA A 226 25.65 -11.33 -26.08
C ALA A 226 25.78 -12.72 -25.43
N LEU A 227 24.96 -13.69 -25.83
CA LEU A 227 24.85 -14.97 -25.13
C LEU A 227 26.13 -15.82 -25.12
N PRO A 228 26.98 -15.83 -26.17
CA PRO A 228 28.25 -16.54 -26.10
C PRO A 228 29.23 -16.01 -25.05
N ARG A 229 29.10 -14.73 -24.70
CA ARG A 229 29.91 -14.08 -23.67
C ARG A 229 29.26 -14.18 -22.30
N LEU A 230 27.94 -14.01 -22.24
CA LEU A 230 27.20 -13.83 -21.00
C LEU A 230 26.60 -15.14 -20.45
N GLY A 231 26.51 -16.20 -21.23
CA GLY A 231 25.88 -17.47 -20.81
C GLY A 231 26.60 -18.23 -19.70
N GLY A 232 27.76 -17.74 -19.22
CA GLY A 232 28.49 -18.27 -18.08
C GLY A 232 28.16 -17.60 -16.74
N PHE A 233 27.44 -16.48 -16.76
CA PHE A 233 27.05 -15.72 -15.57
C PHE A 233 25.83 -16.35 -14.87
N GLU A 234 25.57 -15.97 -13.62
CA GLU A 234 24.42 -16.49 -12.85
C GLU A 234 23.11 -15.92 -13.39
N THR A 235 23.09 -14.61 -13.67
CA THR A 235 21.95 -13.90 -14.25
C THR A 235 22.38 -13.20 -15.54
N VAL A 236 21.55 -13.30 -16.59
CA VAL A 236 21.72 -12.59 -17.86
C VAL A 236 20.48 -11.76 -18.16
N LEU A 237 20.68 -10.45 -18.28
CA LEU A 237 19.68 -9.48 -18.71
C LEU A 237 19.88 -9.17 -20.20
N LEU A 238 18.81 -9.22 -20.98
CA LEU A 238 18.78 -8.78 -22.38
C LEU A 238 17.69 -7.72 -22.56
N VAL A 239 18.08 -6.63 -23.21
CA VAL A 239 17.22 -5.49 -23.55
C VAL A 239 17.31 -5.30 -25.05
N PRO A 240 16.45 -5.99 -25.82
CA PRO A 240 16.51 -5.99 -27.29
C PRO A 240 16.09 -4.67 -27.91
N ASP A 241 15.35 -3.85 -27.15
CA ASP A 241 14.97 -2.48 -27.48
C ASP A 241 15.14 -1.58 -26.26
N ALA A 242 16.22 -0.80 -26.25
CA ALA A 242 16.54 0.14 -25.18
C ALA A 242 15.99 1.55 -25.46
N ALA A 243 15.52 1.81 -26.68
CA ALA A 243 15.04 3.12 -27.11
C ALA A 243 13.56 3.32 -26.75
N GLU A 244 12.75 2.27 -26.82
CA GLU A 244 11.30 2.30 -26.56
C GLU A 244 10.92 1.62 -25.21
N GLY A 245 11.89 1.00 -24.51
CA GLY A 245 11.67 0.19 -23.31
C GLY A 245 11.49 0.97 -21.97
N PRO A 246 11.03 0.28 -20.90
CA PRO A 246 10.70 0.88 -19.59
C PRO A 246 11.91 1.14 -18.68
N PHE A 247 13.13 1.01 -19.20
CA PHE A 247 14.36 1.27 -18.46
C PHE A 247 14.41 2.73 -17.99
N PRO A 248 15.13 3.03 -16.89
CA PRO A 248 15.28 4.41 -16.46
C PRO A 248 15.73 5.27 -17.63
N SER A 249 15.10 6.43 -17.75
CA SER A 249 15.40 7.50 -18.70
C SER A 249 16.91 7.80 -18.81
N ALA A 250 17.69 7.47 -17.78
CA ALA A 250 19.15 7.58 -17.71
C ALA A 250 19.95 6.75 -18.75
N VAL A 251 19.30 5.85 -19.52
CA VAL A 251 19.93 5.24 -20.70
C VAL A 251 20.13 6.33 -21.76
N SER A 252 21.37 6.80 -21.86
CA SER A 252 21.80 7.88 -22.77
C SER A 252 21.25 7.67 -24.20
N GLY A 253 20.76 8.74 -24.85
CA GLY A 253 20.42 8.71 -26.26
C GLY A 253 21.57 8.13 -27.10
N GLY A 254 21.26 7.15 -27.96
CA GLY A 254 22.25 6.46 -28.81
C GLY A 254 22.57 5.02 -28.45
N VAL A 255 21.81 4.38 -27.54
CA VAL A 255 21.81 2.93 -27.31
C VAL A 255 20.53 2.33 -27.88
N ASP A 256 20.67 1.38 -28.80
CA ASP A 256 19.55 0.71 -29.47
C ASP A 256 19.18 -0.61 -28.77
N ALA A 257 20.18 -1.35 -28.27
CA ALA A 257 19.96 -2.55 -27.46
C ALA A 257 21.15 -2.80 -26.53
N PHE A 258 20.95 -3.52 -25.42
CA PHE A 258 22.07 -3.98 -24.60
C PHE A 258 21.78 -5.30 -23.90
N ALA A 259 22.83 -5.94 -23.39
CA ALA A 259 22.75 -7.11 -22.53
C ALA A 259 23.76 -6.99 -21.39
N ALA A 260 23.44 -7.55 -20.23
CA ALA A 260 24.29 -7.58 -19.04
C ALA A 260 24.33 -9.00 -18.45
N GLY A 261 25.50 -9.46 -18.02
CA GLY A 261 25.69 -10.71 -17.28
C GLY A 261 26.24 -10.38 -15.90
N PHE A 262 25.65 -10.97 -14.87
CA PHE A 262 25.97 -10.72 -13.46
C PHE A 262 26.52 -11.99 -12.81
N GLU A 263 27.71 -11.92 -12.20
CA GLU A 263 28.29 -13.08 -11.49
C GLU A 263 27.48 -13.43 -10.25
N THR A 264 26.93 -12.40 -9.60
CA THR A 264 25.98 -12.51 -8.50
C THR A 264 24.69 -11.82 -8.92
N ALA A 265 23.56 -12.49 -8.76
CA ALA A 265 22.27 -11.91 -9.09
C ALA A 265 22.06 -10.54 -8.38
N PRO A 266 21.48 -9.52 -9.04
CA PRO A 266 21.29 -8.18 -8.45
C PRO A 266 20.51 -8.16 -7.13
N GLU A 267 19.69 -9.18 -6.87
CA GLU A 267 18.95 -9.38 -5.63
C GLU A 267 19.80 -9.90 -4.46
N ASP A 268 20.90 -10.59 -4.76
CA ASP A 268 21.82 -11.21 -3.79
C ASP A 268 23.07 -10.37 -3.53
N LEU A 269 23.21 -9.22 -4.19
CA LEU A 269 24.34 -8.29 -4.01
C LEU A 269 24.52 -7.83 -2.55
N ARG A 270 23.47 -7.86 -1.73
CA ARG A 270 23.57 -7.54 -0.29
C ARG A 270 24.42 -8.55 0.48
N GLY A 271 24.43 -9.80 0.04
CA GLY A 271 25.24 -10.87 0.64
C GLY A 271 26.64 -10.98 0.04
N LEU A 272 27.02 -10.10 -0.91
CA LEU A 272 28.29 -10.20 -1.62
C LEU A 272 29.48 -9.92 -0.69
N GLU A 273 30.28 -10.95 -0.41
CA GLU A 273 31.54 -10.81 0.32
C GLU A 273 32.68 -10.43 -0.65
N GLY A 274 32.98 -9.13 -0.78
CA GLY A 274 34.07 -8.63 -1.61
C GLY A 274 33.60 -8.06 -2.95
N THR A 275 34.16 -8.55 -4.06
CA THR A 275 33.87 -8.03 -5.41
C THR A 275 33.26 -9.11 -6.30
N ALA A 276 32.37 -8.72 -7.21
CA ALA A 276 31.83 -9.56 -8.29
C ALA A 276 32.23 -8.99 -9.66
N GLU A 277 32.36 -9.86 -10.67
CA GLU A 277 32.60 -9.47 -12.07
C GLU A 277 31.27 -9.46 -12.83
N ASN A 278 30.95 -8.36 -13.50
CA ASN A 278 29.80 -8.23 -14.40
C ASN A 278 30.29 -7.86 -15.80
N ALA A 279 29.51 -8.17 -16.83
CA ALA A 279 29.86 -7.87 -18.22
C ALA A 279 28.67 -7.34 -19.02
N TYR A 280 28.92 -6.39 -19.91
CA TYR A 280 27.90 -5.74 -20.75
C TYR A 280 28.25 -5.84 -22.23
N VAL A 281 27.22 -5.99 -23.05
CA VAL A 281 27.28 -5.91 -24.51
C VAL A 281 26.26 -4.88 -24.96
N ILE A 282 26.73 -3.76 -25.51
CA ILE A 282 25.90 -2.61 -25.88
C ILE A 282 25.95 -2.43 -27.40
N ARG A 283 24.77 -2.32 -28.01
CA ARG A 283 24.57 -1.99 -29.42
C ARG A 283 24.20 -0.50 -29.53
N PRO A 284 25.08 0.33 -30.12
CA PRO A 284 24.77 1.73 -30.40
C PRO A 284 23.68 1.86 -31.47
N ASP A 285 22.96 2.97 -31.44
CA ASP A 285 21.94 3.32 -32.45
C ASP A 285 22.54 3.53 -33.86
N GLY A 286 21.80 3.11 -34.88
CA GLY A 286 22.18 3.15 -36.29
C GLY A 286 22.39 4.57 -36.85
N ASP A 287 21.65 5.57 -36.38
CA ASP A 287 21.82 6.97 -36.81
C ASP A 287 23.15 7.58 -36.31
N ALA A 288 23.68 7.06 -35.19
CA ALA A 288 25.01 7.40 -34.70
C ALA A 288 26.10 6.85 -35.64
N LEU A 289 25.88 5.67 -36.26
CA LEU A 289 26.80 5.00 -37.18
C LEU A 289 26.89 5.68 -38.56
N ASP A 290 25.78 6.25 -39.07
CA ASP A 290 25.70 6.90 -40.39
C ASP A 290 26.24 8.35 -40.41
N SER A 291 26.40 8.98 -39.23
CA SER A 291 27.01 10.31 -39.06
C SER A 291 28.55 10.32 -39.15
N GLY A 292 29.18 9.18 -39.45
CA GLY A 292 30.61 9.07 -39.73
C GLY A 292 31.51 8.75 -38.53
N GLY A 293 30.93 8.49 -37.35
CA GLY A 293 31.59 7.84 -36.23
C GLY A 293 30.93 6.48 -36.00
N GLY A 294 31.63 5.37 -36.16
CA GLY A 294 31.07 4.03 -35.85
C GLY A 294 30.79 3.86 -34.33
N ALA A 295 31.03 2.69 -33.75
CA ALA A 295 30.98 2.44 -32.29
C ALA A 295 31.83 3.40 -31.40
N ASN A 296 32.54 4.36 -32.00
CA ASN A 296 33.15 5.53 -31.34
C ASN A 296 32.16 6.68 -31.04
N ALA A 297 30.88 6.55 -31.38
CA ALA A 297 29.88 7.59 -31.14
C ALA A 297 29.39 7.62 -29.67
N LEU A 298 29.29 6.47 -29.00
CA LEU A 298 29.03 6.40 -27.56
C LEU A 298 30.32 6.71 -26.78
N ALA A 299 30.31 7.81 -26.04
CA ALA A 299 31.39 8.21 -25.15
C ALA A 299 31.50 7.24 -23.95
N ASP A 300 32.72 7.04 -23.42
CA ASP A 300 32.94 6.17 -22.26
C ASP A 300 32.09 6.61 -21.05
N GLU A 301 31.88 7.92 -20.88
CA GLU A 301 31.01 8.48 -19.84
C GLU A 301 29.54 8.03 -19.97
N ALA A 302 29.01 7.94 -21.20
CA ALA A 302 27.65 7.47 -21.44
C ALA A 302 27.53 5.96 -21.17
N VAL A 303 28.60 5.20 -21.44
CA VAL A 303 28.70 3.78 -21.13
C VAL A 303 28.74 3.55 -19.62
N GLU A 304 29.55 4.32 -18.89
CA GLU A 304 29.62 4.26 -17.42
C GLU A 304 28.28 4.64 -16.78
N ARG A 305 27.60 5.68 -17.28
CA ARG A 305 26.25 6.07 -16.84
C ARG A 305 25.24 4.95 -17.05
N LEU A 306 25.27 4.28 -18.21
CA LEU A 306 24.43 3.11 -18.49
C LEU A 306 24.70 1.98 -17.49
N VAL A 307 25.96 1.64 -17.26
CA VAL A 307 26.35 0.57 -16.32
C VAL A 307 25.82 0.87 -14.92
N ARG A 308 26.00 2.10 -14.39
CA ARG A 308 25.47 2.50 -13.07
C ARG A 308 23.94 2.58 -13.00
N ALA A 309 23.28 2.81 -14.14
CA ALA A 309 21.82 2.85 -14.19
C ALA A 309 21.20 1.44 -14.19
N VAL A 310 21.90 0.47 -14.79
CA VAL A 310 21.45 -0.93 -14.91
C VAL A 310 21.88 -1.76 -13.70
N ASP A 311 23.09 -1.52 -13.19
CA ASP A 311 23.66 -2.22 -12.05
C ASP A 311 23.43 -1.44 -10.76
N PRO A 312 22.72 -2.00 -9.77
CA PRO A 312 22.64 -1.37 -8.46
C PRO A 312 23.97 -1.43 -7.69
N ALA A 313 24.92 -2.31 -8.07
CA ALA A 313 26.23 -2.43 -7.45
C ALA A 313 27.13 -1.23 -7.73
N VAL A 314 28.12 -1.00 -6.86
CA VAL A 314 29.06 0.12 -7.01
C VAL A 314 30.25 -0.34 -7.87
N PRO A 315 30.51 0.28 -9.05
CA PRO A 315 31.63 -0.12 -9.89
C PRO A 315 32.97 0.31 -9.28
N VAL A 316 33.89 -0.63 -9.14
CA VAL A 316 35.27 -0.44 -8.65
C VAL A 316 36.26 -0.30 -9.79
N GLU A 317 36.12 -1.13 -10.83
CA GLU A 317 36.96 -1.14 -12.02
C GLU A 317 36.08 -1.34 -13.24
N THR A 318 36.29 -0.55 -14.30
CA THR A 318 35.53 -0.64 -15.55
C THR A 318 36.49 -0.66 -16.73
N ASP A 319 36.38 -1.70 -17.56
CA ASP A 319 37.15 -1.87 -18.79
C ASP A 319 36.21 -1.83 -20.01
N VAL A 320 36.35 -0.78 -20.83
CA VAL A 320 35.55 -0.61 -22.05
C VAL A 320 36.35 -1.01 -23.28
N SER A 321 35.83 -1.94 -24.06
CA SER A 321 36.38 -2.36 -25.36
C SER A 321 35.33 -2.29 -26.47
N ARG A 322 35.75 -2.19 -27.74
CA ARG A 322 34.84 -1.98 -28.87
C ARG A 322 35.20 -2.92 -30.02
N THR A 323 34.25 -3.73 -30.48
CA THR A 323 34.46 -4.76 -31.51
C THR A 323 33.20 -4.92 -32.36
N ASP A 324 33.35 -5.03 -33.68
CA ASP A 324 32.26 -5.33 -34.62
C ASP A 324 31.00 -4.46 -34.49
N GLY A 325 31.17 -3.18 -34.15
CA GLY A 325 30.06 -2.23 -33.98
C GLY A 325 29.42 -2.26 -32.58
N LEU A 326 29.91 -3.11 -31.68
CA LEU A 326 29.44 -3.25 -30.30
C LEU A 326 30.42 -2.60 -29.32
N VAL A 327 29.91 -2.17 -28.17
CA VAL A 327 30.70 -1.80 -26.99
C VAL A 327 30.60 -2.95 -25.98
N LEU A 328 31.74 -3.47 -25.54
CA LEU A 328 31.85 -4.54 -24.56
C LEU A 328 32.44 -3.95 -23.30
N VAL A 329 31.80 -4.17 -22.17
CA VAL A 329 32.26 -3.66 -20.87
C VAL A 329 32.48 -4.84 -19.94
N ASP A 330 33.62 -4.86 -19.27
CA ASP A 330 33.84 -5.69 -18.09
C ASP A 330 33.88 -4.74 -16.89
N VAL A 331 33.16 -5.07 -15.83
CA VAL A 331 33.13 -4.25 -14.61
C VAL A 331 33.30 -5.14 -13.39
N VAL A 332 34.14 -4.69 -12.46
CA VAL A 332 34.25 -5.27 -11.12
C VAL A 332 33.44 -4.39 -10.19
N VAL A 333 32.51 -4.98 -9.45
CA VAL A 333 31.56 -4.27 -8.58
C VAL A 333 31.67 -4.71 -7.13
N GLU A 334 31.31 -3.82 -6.22
CA GLU A 334 31.09 -4.08 -4.80
C GLU A 334 29.61 -3.94 -4.44
N ALA A 335 29.21 -4.51 -3.31
CA ALA A 335 27.84 -4.44 -2.82
C ALA A 335 27.36 -2.98 -2.72
N PRO A 336 26.11 -2.67 -3.12
CA PRO A 336 25.53 -1.36 -2.84
C PRO A 336 25.46 -1.09 -1.34
N PRO A 337 25.56 0.18 -0.92
CA PRO A 337 25.47 0.48 0.50
C PRO A 337 24.07 0.18 1.05
N GLU A 338 24.02 -0.33 2.28
CA GLU A 338 22.77 -0.76 2.93
C GLU A 338 22.16 0.36 3.77
N LEU A 339 20.83 0.49 3.74
CA LEU A 339 20.13 1.43 4.61
C LEU A 339 20.14 0.89 6.04
N ASP A 340 20.89 1.53 6.94
CA ASP A 340 20.95 1.18 8.36
C ASP A 340 20.72 2.42 9.23
N GLY A 341 19.48 2.58 9.68
CA GLY A 341 19.10 3.65 10.61
C GLY A 341 19.45 3.36 12.07
N GLU A 342 19.84 2.14 12.42
CA GLU A 342 20.24 1.76 13.78
C GLU A 342 21.73 2.05 14.02
N ALA A 343 22.56 1.89 13.00
CA ALA A 343 23.98 2.25 13.04
C ALA A 343 24.22 3.76 12.92
N ALA A 344 23.35 4.47 12.22
CA ALA A 344 23.44 5.92 12.05
C ALA A 344 23.27 6.66 13.40
N PRO A 345 24.02 7.75 13.64
CA PRO A 345 23.77 8.61 14.80
C PRO A 345 22.32 9.11 14.84
N ASP A 346 21.66 9.09 16.00
CA ASP A 346 20.25 9.52 16.14
C ASP A 346 20.15 11.06 16.13
N ALA A 347 20.29 11.65 14.95
CA ALA A 347 20.23 13.09 14.71
C ALA A 347 18.91 13.48 14.02
N ARG A 348 18.26 14.53 14.52
CA ARG A 348 17.05 15.11 13.92
C ARG A 348 17.43 16.32 13.08
N VAL A 349 17.50 16.13 11.77
CA VAL A 349 17.80 17.22 10.83
C VAL A 349 16.52 17.73 10.17
N GLY A 350 16.34 19.05 10.20
CA GLY A 350 15.33 19.74 9.39
C GLY A 350 15.97 20.41 8.17
N SER A 351 15.20 20.56 7.08
CA SER A 351 15.60 21.39 5.95
C SER A 351 14.55 22.45 5.63
N GLN A 352 15.01 23.63 5.25
CA GLN A 352 14.16 24.75 4.85
C GLN A 352 14.69 25.36 3.55
N PHE A 353 13.82 25.56 2.57
CA PHE A 353 14.15 26.27 1.33
C PHE A 353 13.77 27.74 1.47
N ASP A 354 14.72 28.64 1.21
CA ASP A 354 14.49 30.08 1.08
C ASP A 354 14.36 30.43 -0.41
N ARG A 355 13.14 30.74 -0.84
CA ARG A 355 12.82 31.08 -2.24
C ARG A 355 13.42 32.41 -2.68
N GLU A 356 13.71 33.35 -1.78
CA GLU A 356 14.36 34.63 -2.15
C GLU A 356 15.87 34.41 -2.34
N ALA A 357 16.50 33.68 -1.43
CA ALA A 357 17.93 33.39 -1.47
C ALA A 357 18.31 32.30 -2.49
N GLY A 358 17.40 31.36 -2.79
CA GLY A 358 17.67 30.23 -3.68
C GLY A 358 18.54 29.18 -3.00
N ALA A 359 18.33 28.99 -1.70
CA ALA A 359 19.21 28.16 -0.90
C ALA A 359 18.41 27.29 0.06
N VAL A 360 18.91 26.09 0.30
CA VAL A 360 18.39 25.18 1.33
C VAL A 360 19.29 25.26 2.55
N THR A 361 18.69 25.56 3.69
CA THR A 361 19.38 25.49 4.99
C THR A 361 19.02 24.19 5.68
N PHE A 362 20.03 23.44 6.12
CA PHE A 362 19.87 22.28 6.98
C PHE A 362 20.17 22.68 8.42
N HIS A 363 19.33 22.27 9.35
CA HIS A 363 19.48 22.56 10.77
C HIS A 363 19.45 21.25 11.57
N HIS A 364 20.49 21.02 12.36
CA HIS A 364 20.49 19.97 13.36
C HIS A 364 19.67 20.44 14.56
N ARG A 365 18.49 19.86 14.77
CA ARG A 365 17.53 20.34 15.79
C ARG A 365 17.84 19.75 17.16
N GLU A 366 18.12 18.46 17.20
CA GLU A 366 18.32 17.67 18.42
C GLU A 366 18.93 16.31 18.08
N GLY A 367 19.49 15.63 19.09
CA GLY A 367 20.06 14.29 18.94
C GLY A 367 21.58 14.25 18.95
N ASP A 368 22.14 13.12 18.52
CA ASP A 368 23.58 12.86 18.54
C ASP A 368 24.33 13.70 17.50
N ALA A 369 25.58 14.03 17.82
CA ALA A 369 26.49 14.69 16.89
C ALA A 369 26.87 13.71 15.77
N VAL A 370 26.82 14.16 14.52
CA VAL A 370 27.22 13.36 13.36
C VAL A 370 28.62 13.80 12.92
N PRO A 371 29.61 12.89 12.81
CA PRO A 371 30.94 13.25 12.30
C PRO A 371 30.84 13.86 10.90
N ALA A 372 31.53 14.98 10.66
CA ALA A 372 31.45 15.68 9.37
C ALA A 372 32.08 14.85 8.24
N ASP A 373 33.08 14.01 8.56
CA ASP A 373 33.72 13.07 7.64
C ASP A 373 32.85 11.84 7.30
N ALA A 374 31.75 11.62 8.03
CA ALA A 374 30.75 10.61 7.73
C ALA A 374 29.45 11.21 7.16
N LEU A 375 29.42 12.52 6.91
CA LEU A 375 28.29 13.21 6.30
C LEU A 375 28.59 13.57 4.85
N GLU A 376 27.70 13.15 3.98
CA GLU A 376 27.72 13.51 2.57
C GLU A 376 26.59 14.47 2.24
N VAL A 377 26.93 15.57 1.56
CA VAL A 377 25.97 16.52 0.99
C VAL A 377 26.03 16.42 -0.52
N TRP A 378 24.93 16.01 -1.14
CA TRP A 378 24.81 15.88 -2.59
C TRP A 378 23.92 16.98 -3.13
N HIS A 379 24.41 17.72 -4.12
CA HIS A 379 23.72 18.81 -4.80
C HIS A 379 23.76 18.56 -6.32
N ASP A 380 22.59 18.39 -6.94
CA ASP A 380 22.44 18.17 -8.39
C ASP A 380 23.39 17.10 -8.96
N GLY A 381 23.59 16.03 -8.17
CA GLY A 381 24.42 14.88 -8.51
C GLY A 381 25.91 15.01 -8.22
N GLU A 382 26.36 16.15 -7.71
CA GLU A 382 27.72 16.35 -7.23
C GLU A 382 27.79 16.32 -5.71
N GLU A 383 28.79 15.62 -5.15
CA GLU A 383 29.07 15.68 -3.72
C GLU A 383 29.80 17.01 -3.38
N VAL A 384 29.20 17.81 -2.50
CA VAL A 384 29.66 19.14 -2.09
C VAL A 384 30.00 19.23 -0.59
N SER A 385 30.12 18.09 0.09
CA SER A 385 30.36 17.98 1.55
C SER A 385 31.50 18.88 2.04
N ASP A 386 32.67 18.79 1.39
CA ASP A 386 33.87 19.58 1.72
C ASP A 386 33.68 21.10 1.58
N ALA A 387 32.72 21.53 0.76
CA ALA A 387 32.48 22.94 0.47
C ALA A 387 31.50 23.60 1.45
N VAL A 388 30.62 22.80 2.09
CA VAL A 388 29.53 23.31 2.93
C VAL A 388 29.65 22.93 4.40
N LEU A 389 30.39 21.86 4.73
CA LEU A 389 30.62 21.42 6.10
C LEU A 389 31.93 22.02 6.64
N ASP A 390 31.82 23.06 7.46
CA ASP A 390 32.95 23.70 8.14
C ASP A 390 33.04 23.24 9.62
N GLY A 391 33.49 22.00 9.87
CA GLY A 391 33.57 21.47 11.24
C GLY A 391 34.12 20.05 11.35
N GLU A 392 34.36 19.58 12.58
CA GLU A 392 34.69 18.17 12.86
C GLU A 392 33.41 17.31 13.00
N ALA A 393 32.28 17.92 13.38
CA ALA A 393 30.98 17.26 13.52
C ALA A 393 29.84 18.26 13.28
N PHE A 394 28.67 17.75 12.92
CA PHE A 394 27.40 18.47 12.84
C PHE A 394 26.59 18.18 14.10
N GLU A 395 26.46 19.17 14.98
CA GLU A 395 25.88 19.04 16.32
C GLU A 395 24.55 19.79 16.46
N ALA A 396 23.77 19.46 17.49
CA ALA A 396 22.50 20.13 17.76
C ALA A 396 22.66 21.65 17.92
N GLY A 397 21.95 22.41 17.09
CA GLY A 397 22.03 23.86 16.97
C GLY A 397 22.88 24.35 15.79
N ASP A 398 23.62 23.46 15.13
CA ASP A 398 24.37 23.80 13.92
C ASP A 398 23.45 23.92 12.70
N GLU A 399 23.84 24.80 11.79
CA GLU A 399 23.21 24.97 10.50
C GLU A 399 24.25 25.20 9.41
N PHE A 400 23.97 24.68 8.21
CA PHE A 400 24.73 25.01 7.02
C PHE A 400 23.78 25.23 5.84
N VAL A 401 24.25 26.03 4.87
CA VAL A 401 23.45 26.49 3.74
C VAL A 401 24.05 25.94 2.46
N VAL A 402 23.20 25.35 1.62
CA VAL A 402 23.53 24.91 0.27
C VAL A 402 22.83 25.85 -0.71
N ASP A 403 23.58 26.51 -1.58
CA ASP A 403 23.03 27.30 -2.68
C ASP A 403 22.52 26.33 -3.74
N THR A 404 21.21 26.25 -3.89
CA THR A 404 20.52 25.29 -4.76
C THR A 404 19.86 25.96 -5.97
N GLY A 405 20.04 27.27 -6.12
CA GLY A 405 19.21 28.05 -7.04
C GLY A 405 17.70 27.94 -6.78
N ARG A 406 16.92 28.11 -7.84
CA ARG A 406 15.44 28.08 -7.82
C ARG A 406 14.85 26.72 -8.16
N ILE A 407 15.63 25.87 -8.80
CA ILE A 407 15.31 24.49 -9.15
C ILE A 407 16.59 23.73 -8.84
N GLY A 408 16.46 22.64 -8.08
CA GLY A 408 17.60 21.84 -7.65
C GLY A 408 17.17 20.74 -6.69
N THR A 409 18.04 19.76 -6.48
CA THR A 409 17.86 18.68 -5.53
C THR A 409 19.05 18.59 -4.60
N VAL A 410 18.79 18.53 -3.30
CA VAL A 410 19.82 18.38 -2.28
C VAL A 410 19.49 17.24 -1.32
N THR A 411 20.48 16.40 -1.06
CA THR A 411 20.38 15.25 -0.16
C THR A 411 21.48 15.32 0.88
N LEU A 412 21.10 15.17 2.16
CA LEU A 412 22.01 14.99 3.28
C LEU A 412 21.95 13.54 3.74
N ARG A 413 23.09 12.86 3.67
CA ARG A 413 23.23 11.44 3.96
C ARG A 413 24.37 11.22 4.95
N TRP A 414 24.18 10.32 5.92
CA TRP A 414 25.27 9.70 6.66
C TRP A 414 25.73 8.46 5.91
N PHE A 415 27.04 8.27 5.79
CA PHE A 415 27.65 7.14 5.13
C PHE A 415 28.82 6.59 5.96
N ASP A 416 28.77 5.29 6.26
CA ASP A 416 29.84 4.53 6.89
C ASP A 416 30.55 3.68 5.84
N ALA A 417 31.80 4.04 5.54
CA ALA A 417 32.59 3.34 4.54
C ALA A 417 33.14 1.99 5.03
N GLU A 418 33.23 1.75 6.34
CA GLU A 418 33.73 0.47 6.89
C GLU A 418 32.64 -0.60 6.86
N GLU A 419 31.40 -0.21 7.19
CA GLU A 419 30.23 -1.10 7.19
C GLU A 419 29.44 -1.04 5.87
N ASN A 420 29.83 -0.17 4.92
CA ASN A 420 29.11 0.11 3.69
C ASN A 420 27.61 0.41 3.94
N ALA A 421 27.34 1.23 4.95
CA ALA A 421 25.99 1.53 5.42
C ALA A 421 25.66 3.01 5.25
N TYR A 422 24.39 3.34 5.04
CA TYR A 422 23.96 4.73 4.91
C TYR A 422 22.62 5.00 5.62
N TYR A 423 22.38 6.28 5.90
CA TYR A 423 21.10 6.78 6.37
C TYR A 423 20.84 8.17 5.78
N THR A 424 19.64 8.39 5.24
CA THR A 424 19.27 9.69 4.68
C THR A 424 18.58 10.54 5.75
N TYR A 425 19.26 11.56 6.26
CA TYR A 425 18.67 12.49 7.23
C TYR A 425 17.64 13.41 6.61
N ALA A 426 17.93 13.92 5.41
CA ALA A 426 17.02 14.85 4.74
C ALA A 426 17.23 14.84 3.23
N ARG A 427 16.12 14.99 2.50
CA ARG A 427 16.10 15.18 1.06
C ARG A 427 15.16 16.31 0.72
N ARG A 428 15.62 17.28 -0.08
CA ARG A 428 14.83 18.43 -0.50
C ARG A 428 14.90 18.55 -2.02
N ARG A 429 13.72 18.68 -2.64
CA ARG A 429 13.56 19.09 -4.03
C ARG A 429 13.02 20.50 -4.01
N VAL A 430 13.67 21.38 -4.74
CA VAL A 430 13.43 22.82 -4.66
C VAL A 430 12.31 23.23 -5.60
N ASP A 431 11.39 24.04 -5.08
CA ASP A 431 10.35 24.78 -5.80
C ASP A 431 9.42 23.98 -6.73
N ARG A 432 8.98 22.78 -6.31
CA ARG A 432 7.92 22.01 -7.00
C ARG A 432 6.68 22.85 -7.33
N GLU A 433 6.33 23.79 -6.46
CA GLU A 433 5.14 24.64 -6.58
C GLU A 433 5.26 25.67 -7.72
N ALA A 434 6.45 25.87 -8.28
CA ALA A 434 6.66 26.74 -9.43
C ALA A 434 6.22 26.10 -10.76
N PHE A 435 5.66 24.89 -10.74
CA PHE A 435 5.21 24.18 -11.93
C PHE A 435 3.73 23.85 -11.86
N THR A 436 3.01 24.24 -12.91
CA THR A 436 1.58 23.96 -13.06
C THR A 436 1.33 23.12 -14.31
N PHE A 437 0.44 22.15 -14.19
CA PHE A 437 -0.04 21.34 -15.32
C PHE A 437 -1.46 21.76 -15.70
N SER A 438 -1.70 21.95 -16.99
CA SER A 438 -3.02 22.17 -17.57
C SER A 438 -3.25 21.13 -18.66
N TYR A 439 -4.24 20.26 -18.48
CA TYR A 439 -4.55 19.19 -19.43
C TYR A 439 -5.78 19.55 -20.26
N ASP A 440 -5.59 19.64 -21.57
CA ASP A 440 -6.66 19.72 -22.55
C ASP A 440 -6.95 18.32 -23.08
N MET A 441 -8.16 17.84 -22.84
CA MET A 441 -8.56 16.50 -23.24
C MET A 441 -9.18 16.47 -24.65
N GLU A 442 -9.71 17.60 -25.15
CA GLU A 442 -10.22 17.67 -26.53
C GLU A 442 -9.08 17.54 -27.54
N ASP A 443 -7.95 18.16 -27.24
CA ASP A 443 -6.74 18.10 -28.06
C ASP A 443 -5.75 16.98 -27.61
N GLU A 444 -6.07 16.24 -26.54
CA GLU A 444 -5.17 15.27 -25.88
C GLU A 444 -3.77 15.85 -25.61
N THR A 445 -3.72 17.09 -25.12
CA THR A 445 -2.47 17.81 -24.85
C THR A 445 -2.32 18.19 -23.38
N LEU A 446 -1.11 18.07 -22.86
CA LEU A 446 -0.76 18.52 -21.53
C LEU A 446 0.21 19.70 -21.63
N GLU A 447 -0.21 20.87 -21.18
CA GLU A 447 0.67 22.01 -20.97
C GLU A 447 1.32 21.95 -19.58
N LEU A 448 2.63 22.11 -19.53
CA LEU A 448 3.41 22.36 -18.31
C LEU A 448 3.94 23.79 -18.37
N ALA A 449 3.60 24.61 -17.38
CA ALA A 449 4.05 26.00 -17.26
C ALA A 449 4.95 26.20 -16.04
N TYR A 450 5.91 27.12 -16.17
CA TYR A 450 6.73 27.62 -15.09
C TYR A 450 6.15 28.92 -14.52
N ASP A 451 5.53 28.84 -13.35
CA ASP A 451 4.90 29.96 -12.62
C ASP A 451 5.83 30.61 -11.59
N GLY A 452 7.13 30.28 -11.62
CA GLY A 452 8.10 30.87 -10.71
C GLY A 452 8.29 32.37 -10.96
N GLU A 453 8.47 33.16 -9.91
CA GLU A 453 8.56 34.63 -9.99
C GLU A 453 9.86 35.13 -10.67
N ASN A 454 10.88 34.29 -10.79
CA ASN A 454 12.21 34.65 -11.30
C ASN A 454 12.72 33.56 -12.25
N PRO A 455 13.66 33.88 -13.16
CA PRO A 455 14.22 32.87 -14.04
C PRO A 455 14.96 31.75 -13.29
N ALA A 456 14.86 30.53 -13.81
CA ALA A 456 15.49 29.34 -13.23
C ALA A 456 16.25 28.51 -14.27
N ASP A 457 17.19 27.69 -13.80
CA ASP A 457 17.98 26.78 -14.64
C ASP A 457 17.32 25.39 -14.65
N PRO A 458 16.79 24.94 -15.80
CA PRO A 458 16.18 23.62 -15.94
C PRO A 458 17.17 22.57 -16.48
N SER A 459 18.47 22.85 -16.57
CA SER A 459 19.45 21.95 -17.21
C SER A 459 19.45 20.53 -16.64
N ASP A 460 19.12 20.43 -15.36
CA ASP A 460 19.12 19.19 -14.58
C ASP A 460 17.74 18.51 -14.59
N LEU A 461 16.80 19.05 -15.35
CA LEU A 461 15.46 18.52 -15.48
C LEU A 461 15.25 17.86 -16.83
N ARG A 462 14.37 16.87 -16.82
CA ARG A 462 13.85 16.24 -18.02
C ARG A 462 12.36 15.98 -17.86
N LEU A 463 11.60 16.21 -18.94
CA LEU A 463 10.18 15.91 -19.00
C LEU A 463 9.97 14.56 -19.71
N VAL A 464 9.35 13.63 -19.01
CA VAL A 464 9.13 12.25 -19.45
C VAL A 464 7.64 11.99 -19.58
N HIS A 465 7.20 11.56 -20.76
CA HIS A 465 5.85 11.09 -21.01
C HIS A 465 5.85 9.55 -21.09
N ARG A 466 4.98 8.91 -20.31
CA ARG A 466 4.74 7.47 -20.29
C ARG A 466 3.28 7.18 -20.63
N GLY A 467 3.06 6.57 -21.79
CA GLY A 467 1.76 6.11 -22.25
C GLY A 467 1.80 4.67 -22.76
N ASP A 468 0.77 4.27 -23.50
CA ASP A 468 0.69 2.92 -24.10
C ASP A 468 1.75 2.70 -25.18
N ASP A 469 2.18 3.74 -25.90
CA ASP A 469 3.28 3.71 -26.87
C ASP A 469 4.68 3.69 -26.21
N GLY A 470 4.76 3.47 -24.90
CA GLY A 470 6.02 3.39 -24.15
C GLY A 470 6.43 4.67 -23.44
N VAL A 471 7.74 4.85 -23.23
CA VAL A 471 8.32 5.97 -22.48
C VAL A 471 9.11 6.87 -23.44
N ARG A 472 8.74 8.14 -23.55
CA ARG A 472 9.42 9.14 -24.38
C ARG A 472 9.82 10.38 -23.59
N THR A 473 10.99 10.93 -23.93
CA THR A 473 11.35 12.30 -23.53
C THR A 473 10.58 13.28 -24.40
N VAL A 474 9.99 14.30 -23.79
CA VAL A 474 9.21 15.30 -24.50
C VAL A 474 9.64 16.69 -24.04
N GLY A 475 9.33 17.70 -24.83
CA GLY A 475 9.55 19.08 -24.42
C GLY A 475 11.00 19.46 -24.16
N GLU A 476 11.97 18.87 -24.88
CA GLU A 476 13.41 19.16 -24.72
C GLU A 476 13.72 20.66 -24.79
N SER A 477 12.98 21.42 -25.63
CA SER A 477 13.10 22.87 -25.73
C SER A 477 12.74 23.64 -24.45
N PHE A 478 12.00 23.02 -23.53
CA PHE A 478 11.63 23.58 -22.23
C PHE A 478 12.75 23.43 -21.20
N THR A 479 13.53 22.36 -21.32
CA THR A 479 14.68 22.07 -20.45
C THR A 479 15.99 22.60 -21.04
N ASP A 480 15.97 23.08 -22.29
CA ASP A 480 17.10 23.72 -22.96
C ASP A 480 17.17 25.23 -22.64
N GLY A 481 18.00 25.65 -21.67
CA GLY A 481 18.37 27.05 -21.49
C GLY A 481 18.00 27.64 -20.14
N THR A 482 17.13 28.65 -20.10
CA THR A 482 16.70 29.29 -18.85
C THR A 482 15.19 29.43 -18.92
N LEU A 483 14.48 28.94 -17.90
CA LEU A 483 13.03 29.13 -17.77
C LEU A 483 12.76 30.55 -17.29
N GLU A 484 12.11 31.36 -18.12
CA GLU A 484 11.51 32.64 -17.71
C GLU A 484 10.11 32.40 -17.12
N PRO A 485 9.60 33.28 -16.23
CA PRO A 485 8.22 33.21 -15.76
C PRO A 485 7.23 33.15 -16.94
N ASP A 486 6.20 32.31 -16.81
CA ASP A 486 5.19 32.02 -17.83
C ASP A 486 5.71 31.22 -19.05
N ASP A 487 6.95 30.72 -19.05
CA ASP A 487 7.39 29.77 -20.06
C ASP A 487 6.57 28.47 -19.92
N ALA A 488 6.11 27.93 -21.05
CA ALA A 488 5.29 26.72 -21.08
C ALA A 488 5.69 25.79 -22.22
N VAL A 489 5.41 24.50 -22.03
CA VAL A 489 5.59 23.46 -23.04
C VAL A 489 4.36 22.58 -23.14
N THR A 490 3.95 22.27 -24.36
CA THR A 490 2.84 21.37 -24.64
C THR A 490 3.37 19.99 -24.99
N VAL A 491 2.88 18.97 -24.28
CA VAL A 491 3.07 17.56 -24.59
C VAL A 491 1.84 17.08 -25.35
N GLU A 492 2.03 16.63 -26.58
CA GLU A 492 0.97 16.08 -27.45
C GLU A 492 0.76 14.58 -27.17
N ASP A 493 -0.38 14.05 -27.62
CA ASP A 493 -0.80 12.63 -27.48
C ASP A 493 -0.72 12.14 -26.02
N VAL A 494 -1.36 12.85 -25.08
CA VAL A 494 -1.49 12.44 -23.68
C VAL A 494 -2.90 11.90 -23.46
N SER A 495 -3.05 10.58 -23.50
CA SER A 495 -4.34 9.91 -23.37
C SER A 495 -4.65 9.54 -21.90
N ILE A 496 -5.90 9.18 -21.62
CA ILE A 496 -6.31 8.80 -20.26
C ILE A 496 -5.55 7.57 -19.77
N GLY A 497 -4.89 7.69 -18.62
CA GLY A 497 -4.02 6.65 -18.05
C GLY A 497 -2.55 7.02 -18.09
N ASP A 498 -2.18 7.92 -19.01
CA ASP A 498 -0.81 8.36 -19.24
C ASP A 498 -0.27 9.17 -18.07
N ARG A 499 1.05 9.21 -18.00
CA ARG A 499 1.79 9.90 -16.94
C ARG A 499 2.86 10.78 -17.54
N VAL A 500 2.82 12.06 -17.22
CA VAL A 500 3.89 13.00 -17.54
C VAL A 500 4.61 13.37 -16.25
N ARG A 501 5.93 13.31 -16.25
CA ARG A 501 6.77 13.56 -15.08
C ARG A 501 7.92 14.49 -15.43
N LEU A 502 8.07 15.54 -14.63
CA LEU A 502 9.26 16.37 -14.62
C LEU A 502 10.20 15.77 -13.57
N GLU A 503 11.32 15.19 -14.02
CA GLU A 503 12.26 14.44 -13.18
C GLU A 503 13.64 15.09 -13.25
N PHE A 504 14.43 14.96 -12.18
CA PHE A 504 15.84 15.38 -12.21
C PHE A 504 16.67 14.32 -12.96
N ASP A 505 17.42 14.76 -13.98
CA ASP A 505 18.34 13.94 -14.78
C ASP A 505 19.79 14.13 -14.29
N VAL A 506 20.00 13.87 -13.00
CA VAL A 506 21.29 14.01 -12.32
C VAL A 506 21.67 12.71 -11.63
N GLU A 507 22.97 12.51 -11.41
CA GLU A 507 23.45 11.38 -10.60
C GLU A 507 22.82 11.45 -9.20
N THR A 508 22.44 10.30 -8.64
CA THR A 508 21.89 10.24 -7.28
C THR A 508 22.81 9.37 -6.42
N PRO A 509 23.06 9.73 -5.14
CA PRO A 509 23.89 8.90 -4.26
C PRO A 509 23.41 7.45 -4.24
N PRO A 510 24.31 6.45 -4.22
CA PRO A 510 23.94 5.05 -4.17
C PRO A 510 22.95 4.76 -3.03
N GLY A 511 21.95 3.91 -3.30
CA GLY A 511 20.88 3.60 -2.34
C GLY A 511 19.77 4.67 -2.22
N VAL A 512 20.01 5.91 -2.66
CA VAL A 512 18.98 6.96 -2.68
C VAL A 512 18.33 6.98 -4.06
N GLY A 513 17.03 6.69 -4.15
CA GLY A 513 16.33 6.70 -5.45
C GLY A 513 16.13 8.10 -6.03
N GLY A 514 16.18 8.25 -7.35
CA GLY A 514 15.73 9.46 -8.06
C GLY A 514 14.26 9.80 -7.77
N GLY A 515 13.81 11.01 -8.08
CA GLY A 515 12.40 11.32 -7.88
C GLY A 515 11.91 12.52 -8.68
N SER A 516 10.62 12.51 -9.00
CA SER A 516 10.00 13.58 -9.76
C SER A 516 9.93 14.88 -8.96
N LEU A 517 10.23 15.97 -9.64
CA LEU A 517 9.96 17.33 -9.17
C LEU A 517 8.46 17.58 -9.23
N ALA A 518 7.84 17.28 -10.38
CA ALA A 518 6.41 17.41 -10.62
C ALA A 518 5.90 16.20 -11.43
N HIS A 519 4.64 15.83 -11.27
CA HIS A 519 4.03 14.78 -12.06
C HIS A 519 2.55 15.05 -12.29
N TYR A 520 2.08 14.61 -13.44
CA TYR A 520 0.67 14.61 -13.83
C TYR A 520 0.28 13.22 -14.30
N ARG A 521 -0.95 12.81 -13.98
CA ARG A 521 -1.55 11.58 -14.51
C ARG A 521 -2.86 11.96 -15.17
N ALA A 522 -2.94 11.79 -16.48
CA ALA A 522 -4.19 11.93 -17.20
C ALA A 522 -5.18 10.92 -16.64
N SER A 523 -6.23 11.42 -16.00
CA SER A 523 -7.22 10.62 -15.29
C SER A 523 -8.60 11.09 -15.72
N PRO A 524 -9.57 10.18 -15.83
CA PRO A 524 -10.93 10.58 -16.17
C PRO A 524 -11.50 11.51 -15.08
N PRO A 525 -12.51 12.33 -15.43
CA PRO A 525 -13.25 13.12 -14.45
C PRO A 525 -13.84 12.20 -13.39
N HIS A 526 -13.83 12.67 -12.14
CA HIS A 526 -14.28 11.86 -11.02
C HIS A 526 -15.79 12.01 -10.86
N VAL A 527 -16.49 10.88 -10.82
CA VAL A 527 -17.92 10.81 -10.55
C VAL A 527 -18.14 9.84 -9.41
N TRP A 528 -19.00 10.22 -8.48
CA TRP A 528 -19.31 9.40 -7.32
C TRP A 528 -20.72 8.86 -7.44
N ILE A 529 -20.86 7.55 -7.26
CA ILE A 529 -22.17 6.91 -7.13
C ILE A 529 -22.38 6.63 -5.64
N HIS A 530 -23.53 7.02 -5.11
CA HIS A 530 -23.88 6.79 -3.71
C HIS A 530 -25.31 6.28 -3.61
N SER A 531 -25.52 5.14 -2.97
CA SER A 531 -26.86 4.68 -2.59
C SER A 531 -27.19 5.14 -1.17
N ARG A 532 -28.23 5.96 -1.02
CA ARG A 532 -28.73 6.45 0.27
C ARG A 532 -30.07 5.78 0.62
N ALA A 533 -30.25 5.53 1.92
CA ALA A 533 -31.40 4.81 2.47
C ALA A 533 -32.76 5.43 2.14
N GLU A 534 -32.85 6.76 2.16
CA GLU A 534 -34.11 7.50 2.03
C GLU A 534 -34.20 8.29 0.70
N ALA A 535 -33.10 8.37 -0.06
CA ALA A 535 -32.96 9.22 -1.24
C ALA A 535 -32.61 8.46 -2.53
N GLY A 536 -32.54 7.12 -2.50
CA GLY A 536 -32.20 6.30 -3.67
C GLY A 536 -30.72 6.39 -4.05
N THR A 537 -30.40 6.03 -5.30
CA THR A 537 -29.04 6.16 -5.82
C THR A 537 -28.83 7.54 -6.43
N VAL A 538 -27.79 8.23 -5.98
CA VAL A 538 -27.39 9.56 -6.45
C VAL A 538 -26.05 9.46 -7.16
N VAL A 539 -25.96 10.09 -8.32
CA VAL A 539 -24.71 10.24 -9.06
C VAL A 539 -24.27 11.69 -8.97
N ARG A 540 -23.05 11.92 -8.47
CA ARG A 540 -22.50 13.25 -8.21
C ARG A 540 -21.25 13.48 -9.04
N TYR A 541 -21.19 14.60 -9.76
CA TYR A 541 -19.97 15.06 -10.40
C TYR A 541 -19.01 15.61 -9.35
N GLY A 542 -17.76 15.13 -9.35
CA GLY A 542 -16.69 15.51 -8.44
C GLY A 542 -15.44 16.00 -9.15
N GLY A 543 -15.56 16.44 -10.41
CA GLY A 543 -14.44 16.97 -11.18
C GLY A 543 -14.21 18.45 -10.91
N GLU A 544 -12.94 18.85 -10.85
CA GLU A 544 -12.53 20.25 -10.61
C GLU A 544 -12.85 21.18 -11.81
N ALA A 545 -12.82 20.65 -13.03
CA ALA A 545 -13.15 21.40 -14.25
C ALA A 545 -14.64 21.28 -14.59
N SER A 546 -15.26 22.40 -14.98
CA SER A 546 -16.63 22.40 -15.49
C SER A 546 -16.72 21.75 -16.87
N ARG A 547 -17.73 20.91 -17.10
CA ARG A 547 -17.89 20.15 -18.37
C ARG A 547 -19.33 20.12 -18.87
N PRO A 548 -19.59 19.95 -20.19
CA PRO A 548 -20.95 19.80 -20.71
C PRO A 548 -21.66 18.62 -20.07
N ALA A 549 -22.90 18.81 -19.62
CA ALA A 549 -23.63 17.74 -18.93
C ALA A 549 -24.01 16.59 -19.88
N ASP A 550 -24.20 16.86 -21.18
CA ASP A 550 -24.49 15.86 -22.20
C ASP A 550 -23.30 14.97 -22.60
N ALA A 551 -22.10 15.32 -22.13
CA ALA A 551 -20.94 14.45 -22.22
C ALA A 551 -21.02 13.25 -21.28
N PHE A 552 -21.91 13.27 -20.28
CA PHE A 552 -22.04 12.19 -19.29
C PHE A 552 -23.37 11.48 -19.46
N VAL A 553 -23.32 10.15 -19.57
CA VAL A 553 -24.50 9.30 -19.69
C VAL A 553 -24.50 8.27 -18.57
N THR A 554 -25.49 8.39 -17.70
CA THR A 554 -25.76 7.46 -16.62
C THR A 554 -26.51 6.25 -17.17
N LEU A 555 -25.98 5.06 -16.88
CA LEU A 555 -26.50 3.77 -17.30
C LEU A 555 -26.91 2.95 -16.07
N VAL A 556 -27.98 2.18 -16.21
CA VAL A 556 -28.35 1.10 -15.29
C VAL A 556 -28.39 -0.19 -16.09
N ASP A 557 -27.57 -1.17 -15.67
CA ASP A 557 -27.40 -2.46 -16.35
C ASP A 557 -27.05 -2.32 -17.84
N GLY A 558 -26.30 -1.27 -18.18
CA GLY A 558 -25.88 -0.95 -19.55
C GLY A 558 -26.91 -0.17 -20.40
N GLU A 559 -28.09 0.13 -19.85
CA GLU A 559 -29.12 0.91 -20.54
C GLU A 559 -29.19 2.35 -19.99
N PRO A 560 -29.30 3.39 -20.85
CA PRO A 560 -29.44 4.77 -20.37
C PRO A 560 -30.65 4.97 -19.48
N THR A 561 -30.46 5.64 -18.34
CA THR A 561 -31.53 6.00 -17.40
C THR A 561 -32.42 7.11 -17.94
N ASP A 562 -33.65 7.18 -17.43
CA ASP A 562 -34.60 8.27 -17.74
C ASP A 562 -34.16 9.63 -17.15
N ALA A 563 -33.32 9.61 -16.10
CA ALA A 563 -32.72 10.79 -15.49
C ALA A 563 -31.23 10.85 -15.86
N GLN A 564 -30.81 11.94 -16.49
CA GLN A 564 -29.44 12.23 -16.89
C GLN A 564 -28.98 13.57 -16.32
N PHE A 565 -27.68 13.77 -16.19
CA PHE A 565 -27.12 15.08 -15.86
C PHE A 565 -27.60 16.18 -16.83
N ALA A 566 -27.72 15.86 -18.12
CA ALA A 566 -28.18 16.76 -19.16
C ALA A 566 -29.66 17.18 -19.06
N ASP A 567 -30.46 16.51 -18.24
CA ASP A 567 -31.86 16.90 -18.01
C ASP A 567 -31.97 18.06 -17.00
N GLU A 568 -31.02 18.16 -16.07
CA GLU A 568 -31.01 19.13 -14.96
C GLU A 568 -29.99 20.25 -15.16
N HIS A 569 -28.85 19.93 -15.79
CA HIS A 569 -27.72 20.84 -15.98
C HIS A 569 -27.36 20.96 -17.46
N ASP A 570 -26.99 22.17 -17.90
CA ASP A 570 -26.32 22.37 -19.20
C ASP A 570 -24.79 22.15 -19.07
N THR A 571 -24.23 22.38 -17.87
CA THR A 571 -22.81 22.27 -17.55
C THR A 571 -22.67 21.78 -16.11
N LEU A 572 -21.84 20.78 -15.88
CA LEU A 572 -21.54 20.21 -14.58
C LEU A 572 -20.36 20.91 -13.93
N SER A 573 -20.49 21.22 -12.64
CA SER A 573 -19.46 21.70 -11.73
C SER A 573 -19.39 20.80 -10.50
N ASP A 574 -18.30 20.85 -9.73
CA ASP A 574 -18.15 20.01 -8.53
C ASP A 574 -19.37 20.14 -7.61
N GLY A 575 -19.96 18.99 -7.28
CA GLY A 575 -21.15 18.91 -6.44
C GLY A 575 -22.48 18.82 -7.17
N ASP A 576 -22.52 18.94 -8.50
CA ASP A 576 -23.77 18.72 -9.26
C ASP A 576 -24.19 17.24 -9.18
N GLU A 577 -25.48 16.99 -8.95
CA GLU A 577 -26.03 15.67 -8.63
C GLU A 577 -27.24 15.36 -9.52
N VAL A 578 -27.40 14.10 -9.92
CA VAL A 578 -28.63 13.56 -10.51
C VAL A 578 -29.11 12.39 -9.66
N ALA A 579 -30.41 12.37 -9.34
CA ALA A 579 -31.04 11.31 -8.56
C ALA A 579 -31.70 10.28 -9.49
N LEU A 580 -31.39 8.99 -9.31
CA LEU A 580 -31.89 7.88 -10.13
C LEU A 580 -33.09 7.15 -9.49
N ASP A 581 -33.72 7.75 -8.48
CA ASP A 581 -34.73 7.13 -7.63
C ASP A 581 -34.22 5.80 -6.97
N GLU A 582 -35.13 4.99 -6.42
CA GLU A 582 -34.80 3.69 -5.84
C GLU A 582 -34.62 2.64 -6.95
N LEU A 583 -33.38 2.21 -7.15
CA LEU A 583 -33.03 1.17 -8.11
C LEU A 583 -33.20 -0.25 -7.51
N PRO A 584 -33.41 -1.28 -8.35
CA PRO A 584 -33.37 -2.67 -7.91
C PRO A 584 -32.00 -3.01 -7.30
N LEU A 585 -31.99 -3.83 -6.25
CA LEU A 585 -30.74 -4.36 -5.69
C LEU A 585 -30.06 -5.28 -6.71
N GLY A 586 -28.73 -5.23 -6.79
CA GLY A 586 -27.94 -6.01 -7.74
C GLY A 586 -27.83 -5.40 -9.15
N SER A 587 -28.58 -4.34 -9.45
CA SER A 587 -28.37 -3.56 -10.68
C SER A 587 -27.01 -2.85 -10.63
N THR A 588 -26.35 -2.73 -11.79
CA THR A 588 -25.09 -2.00 -11.92
C THR A 588 -25.35 -0.60 -12.45
N VAL A 589 -25.01 0.43 -11.66
CA VAL A 589 -25.02 1.81 -12.12
C VAL A 589 -23.65 2.15 -12.66
N ALA A 590 -23.59 2.63 -13.89
CA ALA A 590 -22.37 3.11 -14.51
C ALA A 590 -22.57 4.54 -15.02
N VAL A 591 -21.50 5.32 -15.10
CA VAL A 591 -21.51 6.63 -15.75
C VAL A 591 -20.47 6.58 -16.85
N GLU A 592 -20.94 6.68 -18.08
CA GLU A 592 -20.10 6.81 -19.26
C GLU A 592 -19.83 8.27 -19.53
N TRP A 593 -18.57 8.59 -19.78
CA TRP A 593 -18.14 9.87 -20.30
C TRP A 593 -17.83 9.73 -21.79
N ARG A 594 -18.49 10.54 -22.62
CA ARG A 594 -18.57 10.45 -24.08
C ARG A 594 -17.94 11.62 -24.83
N GLU A 595 -17.25 12.49 -24.10
CA GLU A 595 -16.40 13.51 -24.70
C GLU A 595 -15.19 12.91 -25.43
N PRO A 596 -14.48 11.88 -24.91
CA PRO A 596 -13.49 11.17 -25.71
C PRO A 596 -14.12 10.40 -26.89
N ASP A 597 -13.35 10.21 -27.97
CA ASP A 597 -13.79 9.47 -29.17
C ASP A 597 -14.28 8.05 -28.83
N ASP A 598 -13.66 7.40 -27.84
CA ASP A 598 -14.09 6.15 -27.23
C ASP A 598 -14.67 6.41 -25.83
N PRO A 599 -15.96 6.12 -25.57
CA PRO A 599 -16.58 6.36 -24.26
C PRO A 599 -15.89 5.61 -23.12
N VAL A 600 -15.64 6.33 -22.01
CA VAL A 600 -14.98 5.80 -20.82
C VAL A 600 -15.97 5.68 -19.66
N VAL A 601 -16.02 4.53 -18.99
CA VAL A 601 -16.79 4.38 -17.75
C VAL A 601 -15.99 5.04 -16.62
N VAL A 602 -16.50 6.15 -16.10
CA VAL A 602 -15.81 6.97 -15.08
C VAL A 602 -16.23 6.64 -13.65
N ALA A 603 -17.37 5.96 -13.50
CA ALA A 603 -17.83 5.39 -12.25
C ALA A 603 -18.67 4.15 -12.53
N GLU A 604 -18.52 3.11 -11.72
CA GLU A 604 -19.34 1.90 -11.77
C GLU A 604 -19.57 1.40 -10.34
N GLN A 605 -20.82 1.13 -9.99
CA GLN A 605 -21.18 0.59 -8.69
C GLN A 605 -22.45 -0.26 -8.75
N GLU A 606 -22.38 -1.43 -8.13
CA GLU A 606 -23.56 -2.26 -7.87
C GLU A 606 -24.45 -1.60 -6.80
N VAL A 607 -25.77 -1.63 -7.02
CA VAL A 607 -26.76 -1.18 -6.05
C VAL A 607 -26.85 -2.22 -4.93
N VAL A 608 -26.23 -1.91 -3.81
CA VAL A 608 -26.16 -2.80 -2.64
C VAL A 608 -27.20 -2.44 -1.59
N PRO A 609 -27.66 -3.43 -0.79
CA PRO A 609 -28.54 -3.14 0.33
C PRO A 609 -27.83 -2.29 1.39
N ASN A 610 -28.56 -1.32 1.95
CA ASN A 610 -28.16 -0.51 3.09
C ASN A 610 -28.55 -1.15 4.44
N THR A 611 -28.98 -2.41 4.41
CA THR A 611 -29.48 -3.18 5.55
C THR A 611 -28.36 -3.47 6.55
N ARG A 612 -28.67 -3.26 7.83
CA ARG A 612 -27.76 -3.50 8.94
C ARG A 612 -28.37 -4.54 9.87
N ALA A 613 -27.59 -5.55 10.22
CA ALA A 613 -27.95 -6.54 11.22
C ALA A 613 -27.04 -6.44 12.45
N SER A 614 -27.62 -6.61 13.65
CA SER A 614 -26.85 -6.90 14.85
C SER A 614 -26.91 -8.38 15.17
N ILE A 615 -25.79 -8.96 15.59
CA ILE A 615 -25.69 -10.36 16.00
C ILE A 615 -25.23 -10.36 17.46
N ASN A 616 -26.04 -10.91 18.35
CA ASN A 616 -25.70 -11.11 19.76
C ASN A 616 -25.52 -12.61 20.01
N TYR A 617 -24.57 -12.99 20.87
CA TYR A 617 -24.33 -14.38 21.25
C TYR A 617 -24.83 -14.63 22.68
N ASP A 618 -25.66 -15.66 22.84
CA ASP A 618 -26.07 -16.22 24.13
C ASP A 618 -25.12 -17.37 24.50
N PRO A 619 -24.22 -17.18 25.49
CA PRO A 619 -23.25 -18.19 25.88
C PRO A 619 -23.87 -19.39 26.62
N GLU A 620 -25.01 -19.20 27.31
CA GLU A 620 -25.69 -20.28 28.04
C GLU A 620 -26.34 -21.25 27.04
N ALA A 621 -26.98 -20.70 26.00
CA ALA A 621 -27.64 -21.49 24.96
C ALA A 621 -26.67 -21.97 23.86
N GLY A 622 -25.55 -21.27 23.64
CA GLY A 622 -24.67 -21.51 22.50
C GLY A 622 -25.29 -21.08 21.16
N GLU A 623 -26.15 -20.06 21.20
CA GLU A 623 -26.92 -19.59 20.06
C GLU A 623 -26.65 -18.11 19.81
N ILE A 624 -26.76 -17.68 18.56
CA ILE A 624 -26.80 -16.28 18.21
C ILE A 624 -28.24 -15.83 17.93
N GLU A 625 -28.55 -14.59 18.28
CA GLU A 625 -29.73 -13.87 17.80
C GLU A 625 -29.27 -12.85 16.75
N VAL A 626 -29.72 -13.03 15.51
CA VAL A 626 -29.53 -12.06 14.42
C VAL A 626 -30.78 -11.20 14.36
N ARG A 627 -30.61 -9.88 14.48
CA ARG A 627 -31.72 -8.92 14.50
C ARG A 627 -31.50 -7.79 13.50
N HIS A 628 -32.55 -7.45 12.77
CA HIS A 628 -32.53 -6.27 11.90
C HIS A 628 -32.39 -4.99 12.73
N ARG A 629 -31.46 -4.11 12.36
CA ARG A 629 -31.18 -2.83 13.05
C ARG A 629 -31.60 -1.61 12.23
N GLY A 630 -31.82 -1.76 10.93
CA GLY A 630 -32.27 -0.69 10.05
C GLY A 630 -31.82 -0.89 8.61
N GLY A 631 -32.44 -0.16 7.69
CA GLY A 631 -32.25 -0.28 6.24
C GLY A 631 -33.42 -0.99 5.57
N ARG A 632 -33.27 -1.35 4.29
CA ARG A 632 -34.32 -1.99 3.50
C ARG A 632 -34.58 -3.42 3.97
N ALA A 633 -35.84 -3.86 3.93
CA ALA A 633 -36.19 -5.27 4.12
C ALA A 633 -35.68 -6.12 2.93
N LEU A 634 -35.07 -7.26 3.22
CA LEU A 634 -34.46 -8.13 2.20
C LEU A 634 -35.15 -9.49 2.17
N SER A 635 -35.21 -10.13 1.00
CA SER A 635 -35.67 -11.52 0.93
C SER A 635 -34.71 -12.42 1.71
N ALA A 636 -35.24 -13.26 2.59
CA ALA A 636 -34.40 -14.14 3.38
C ALA A 636 -33.60 -15.14 2.53
N SER A 637 -34.11 -15.48 1.33
CA SER A 637 -33.42 -16.32 0.33
C SER A 637 -32.21 -15.65 -0.33
N GLU A 638 -32.05 -14.34 -0.18
CA GLU A 638 -30.89 -13.57 -0.69
C GLU A 638 -29.87 -13.30 0.44
N LEU A 639 -30.10 -13.88 1.61
CA LEU A 639 -29.24 -13.74 2.77
C LEU A 639 -28.62 -15.08 3.12
N GLU A 640 -27.34 -15.06 3.45
CA GLU A 640 -26.64 -16.22 3.96
C GLU A 640 -26.01 -15.89 5.32
N LEU A 641 -26.31 -16.73 6.31
CA LEU A 641 -25.64 -16.70 7.59
C LEU A 641 -24.46 -17.67 7.55
N GLN A 642 -23.26 -17.15 7.82
CA GLN A 642 -22.03 -17.92 7.75
C GLN A 642 -21.29 -17.89 9.09
N ALA A 643 -20.75 -19.03 9.50
CA ALA A 643 -19.81 -19.16 10.61
C ALA A 643 -18.42 -19.54 10.02
N GLY A 644 -17.43 -18.68 10.23
CA GLY A 644 -16.17 -18.72 9.49
C GLY A 644 -16.38 -18.29 8.05
N ARG A 645 -16.25 -19.25 7.12
CA ARG A 645 -16.59 -19.08 5.69
C ARG A 645 -17.64 -20.10 5.22
N GLU A 646 -18.24 -20.84 6.15
CA GLU A 646 -19.19 -21.90 5.83
C GLU A 646 -20.61 -21.46 6.21
N PRO A 647 -21.63 -21.81 5.39
CA PRO A 647 -23.03 -21.59 5.74
C PRO A 647 -23.40 -22.32 7.05
N THR A 648 -24.15 -21.67 7.94
CA THR A 648 -24.71 -22.30 9.14
C THR A 648 -25.82 -23.30 8.79
N GLN A 649 -26.14 -24.19 9.72
CA GLN A 649 -27.22 -25.18 9.52
C GLN A 649 -28.62 -24.56 9.46
N VAL A 650 -28.81 -23.43 10.13
CA VAL A 650 -30.04 -22.61 10.05
C VAL A 650 -29.68 -21.39 9.23
N GLN A 651 -30.36 -21.23 8.11
CA GLN A 651 -30.27 -20.06 7.25
C GLN A 651 -31.45 -19.11 7.52
N PRO A 652 -31.33 -17.82 7.16
CA PRO A 652 -32.44 -16.87 7.31
C PRO A 652 -33.74 -17.36 6.67
N GLU A 653 -33.66 -17.99 5.49
CA GLU A 653 -34.81 -18.51 4.74
C GLU A 653 -35.54 -19.69 5.40
N ASP A 654 -34.92 -20.35 6.39
CA ASP A 654 -35.55 -21.44 7.13
C ASP A 654 -36.60 -20.91 8.12
N GLU A 655 -36.38 -19.70 8.65
CA GLU A 655 -37.21 -19.08 9.71
C GLU A 655 -38.03 -17.90 9.21
N LEU A 656 -37.56 -17.20 8.18
CA LEU A 656 -38.14 -15.96 7.66
C LEU A 656 -38.35 -16.05 6.15
N ASP A 657 -39.44 -15.44 5.66
CA ASP A 657 -39.60 -15.18 4.22
C ASP A 657 -38.88 -13.86 3.82
N GLU A 658 -38.87 -12.88 4.72
CA GLU A 658 -38.28 -11.54 4.56
C GLU A 658 -37.59 -11.15 5.89
N PHE A 659 -36.46 -10.45 5.81
CA PHE A 659 -35.71 -9.91 6.94
C PHE A 659 -35.83 -8.39 6.95
N GLY A 660 -36.76 -7.87 7.74
CA GLY A 660 -37.07 -6.44 7.85
C GLY A 660 -37.16 -5.94 9.30
N ASP A 661 -37.71 -4.74 9.47
CA ASP A 661 -37.72 -4.05 10.76
C ASP A 661 -38.41 -4.83 11.88
N GLY A 662 -37.63 -5.16 12.90
CA GLY A 662 -38.09 -5.91 14.06
C GLY A 662 -37.98 -7.42 13.93
N ASP A 663 -37.60 -7.94 12.76
CA ASP A 663 -37.37 -9.36 12.54
C ASP A 663 -36.07 -9.82 13.19
N SER A 664 -36.11 -11.05 13.68
CA SER A 664 -34.98 -11.72 14.30
C SER A 664 -35.10 -13.22 14.13
N PHE A 665 -33.98 -13.90 13.98
CA PHE A 665 -33.91 -15.36 13.98
C PHE A 665 -32.71 -15.81 14.80
N THR A 666 -32.72 -17.07 15.22
CA THR A 666 -31.69 -17.66 16.07
C THR A 666 -31.02 -18.84 15.38
N ALA A 667 -29.71 -18.96 15.55
CA ALA A 667 -28.95 -20.08 15.01
C ALA A 667 -27.91 -20.56 16.03
N SER A 668 -27.76 -21.89 16.18
CA SER A 668 -26.71 -22.46 17.01
C SER A 668 -25.36 -22.32 16.30
N VAL A 669 -24.38 -21.74 16.98
CA VAL A 669 -23.04 -21.53 16.43
C VAL A 669 -21.99 -21.84 17.51
N PRO A 670 -20.87 -22.50 17.16
CA PRO A 670 -19.83 -22.74 18.14
C PRO A 670 -19.30 -21.44 18.76
N PRO A 671 -18.88 -21.45 20.04
CA PRO A 671 -18.13 -20.34 20.64
C PRO A 671 -16.87 -20.03 19.82
N LEU A 672 -16.39 -18.78 19.92
CA LEU A 672 -15.17 -18.31 19.25
C LEU A 672 -15.17 -18.52 17.74
N SER A 673 -16.33 -18.36 17.11
CA SER A 673 -16.51 -18.44 15.66
C SER A 673 -16.91 -17.07 15.12
N ARG A 674 -16.29 -16.66 14.01
CA ARG A 674 -16.66 -15.42 13.33
C ARG A 674 -17.98 -15.65 12.60
N VAL A 675 -19.04 -14.96 12.99
CA VAL A 675 -20.34 -15.05 12.34
C VAL A 675 -20.61 -13.80 11.54
N ARG A 676 -21.09 -13.98 10.31
CA ARG A 676 -21.47 -12.87 9.42
C ARG A 676 -22.78 -13.20 8.72
N LEU A 677 -23.62 -12.18 8.60
CA LEU A 677 -24.76 -12.17 7.70
C LEU A 677 -24.32 -11.43 6.44
N VAL A 678 -24.41 -12.10 5.30
CA VAL A 678 -24.07 -11.54 3.99
C VAL A 678 -25.30 -11.55 3.08
N TRP A 679 -25.39 -10.56 2.21
CA TRP A 679 -26.33 -10.56 1.08
C TRP A 679 -25.65 -11.16 -0.14
N VAL A 680 -26.31 -12.15 -0.74
CA VAL A 680 -25.83 -12.94 -1.89
C VAL A 680 -26.69 -12.73 -3.15
N GLY A 681 -27.60 -11.76 -3.13
CA GLY A 681 -28.48 -11.44 -4.27
C GLY A 681 -27.79 -10.69 -5.41
N GLY A 682 -26.55 -10.27 -5.23
CA GLY A 682 -25.75 -9.52 -6.21
C GLY A 682 -24.70 -10.36 -6.94
N GLN A 683 -23.87 -9.70 -7.75
CA GLN A 683 -22.68 -10.32 -8.36
C GLN A 683 -21.59 -10.60 -7.33
N ARG A 684 -21.63 -9.91 -6.18
CA ARG A 684 -20.68 -10.04 -5.08
C ARG A 684 -21.42 -10.23 -3.76
N GLU A 685 -20.76 -10.89 -2.80
CA GLU A 685 -21.25 -10.97 -1.42
C GLU A 685 -21.08 -9.61 -0.72
N HIS A 686 -22.12 -9.11 -0.07
CA HIS A 686 -22.07 -7.86 0.69
C HIS A 686 -22.36 -8.07 2.17
N HIS A 687 -21.49 -7.56 3.04
CA HIS A 687 -21.57 -7.77 4.48
C HIS A 687 -22.58 -6.85 5.16
N LEU A 688 -23.62 -7.43 5.78
CA LEU A 688 -24.70 -6.69 6.45
C LEU A 688 -24.49 -6.55 7.97
N GLY A 689 -23.72 -7.46 8.57
CA GLY A 689 -23.46 -7.49 10.00
C GLY A 689 -22.66 -8.72 10.41
N GLY A 690 -21.88 -8.61 11.47
CA GLY A 690 -21.03 -9.71 11.93
C GLY A 690 -20.51 -9.50 13.34
N THR A 691 -20.15 -10.60 13.98
CA THR A 691 -19.53 -10.63 15.30
C THR A 691 -18.62 -11.85 15.43
N THR A 692 -17.84 -11.95 16.51
CA THR A 692 -17.20 -13.20 16.90
C THR A 692 -17.89 -13.70 18.16
N THR A 693 -18.40 -14.93 18.14
CA THR A 693 -19.13 -15.51 19.29
C THR A 693 -18.20 -15.66 20.48
N ALA A 694 -18.75 -15.52 21.68
CA ALA A 694 -18.03 -15.72 22.95
C ALA A 694 -16.73 -14.89 23.11
N ARG A 695 -16.64 -13.67 22.55
CA ARG A 695 -15.44 -12.82 22.65
C ARG A 695 -14.98 -12.61 24.10
N ASP A 696 -15.93 -12.47 25.02
CA ASP A 696 -15.68 -12.25 26.45
C ASP A 696 -15.36 -13.54 27.23
N ALA A 697 -15.30 -14.69 26.55
CA ALA A 697 -14.95 -15.98 27.15
C ALA A 697 -13.45 -16.12 27.45
N VAL A 698 -12.64 -15.10 27.17
CA VAL A 698 -11.21 -15.07 27.47
C VAL A 698 -10.91 -13.88 28.35
N THR A 699 -10.16 -14.12 29.42
CA THR A 699 -9.71 -13.09 30.35
C THR A 699 -8.21 -13.22 30.55
N ALA A 700 -7.56 -12.13 31.00
CA ALA A 700 -6.14 -12.16 31.30
C ALA A 700 -5.85 -11.58 32.67
N ARG A 701 -4.78 -12.08 33.30
CA ARG A 701 -4.18 -11.54 34.52
C ARG A 701 -2.71 -11.29 34.25
N TYR A 702 -2.22 -10.11 34.63
CA TYR A 702 -0.82 -9.76 34.49
C TYR A 702 -0.12 -9.76 35.85
N ASP A 703 1.03 -10.44 35.93
CA ASP A 703 1.94 -10.41 37.07
C ASP A 703 3.22 -9.66 36.68
N ALA A 704 3.33 -8.42 37.12
CA ALA A 704 4.47 -7.57 36.82
C ALA A 704 5.77 -7.97 37.55
N ALA A 705 5.69 -8.77 38.62
CA ALA A 705 6.88 -9.23 39.34
C ALA A 705 7.51 -10.45 38.65
N ALA A 706 6.70 -11.26 37.99
CA ALA A 706 7.13 -12.38 37.17
C ALA A 706 7.35 -12.03 35.69
N GLU A 707 6.84 -10.86 35.23
CA GLU A 707 6.78 -10.49 33.80
C GLU A 707 5.99 -11.54 32.99
N GLU A 708 4.88 -12.00 33.56
CA GLU A 708 4.05 -13.09 33.02
C GLU A 708 2.61 -12.61 32.83
N MET A 709 2.00 -13.01 31.71
CA MET A 709 0.56 -12.84 31.49
C MET A 709 -0.15 -14.18 31.40
N SER A 710 -1.06 -14.43 32.33
CA SER A 710 -1.91 -15.62 32.31
C SER A 710 -3.21 -15.33 31.58
N VAL A 711 -3.51 -16.12 30.55
CA VAL A 711 -4.74 -16.05 29.76
C VAL A 711 -5.61 -17.25 30.13
N GLU A 712 -6.83 -17.00 30.59
CA GLU A 712 -7.78 -18.00 31.09
C GLU A 712 -9.02 -18.01 30.21
N TYR A 713 -9.48 -19.22 29.85
CA TYR A 713 -10.78 -19.44 29.23
C TYR A 713 -11.86 -19.51 30.32
N VAL A 714 -12.82 -18.61 30.29
CA VAL A 714 -13.95 -18.50 31.23
C VAL A 714 -15.30 -18.77 30.57
N GLY A 715 -15.30 -19.21 29.31
CA GLY A 715 -16.53 -19.50 28.57
C GLY A 715 -17.29 -20.72 29.11
N GLU A 716 -18.61 -20.68 29.00
CA GLU A 716 -19.50 -21.73 29.49
C GLU A 716 -19.57 -22.97 28.58
N GLN A 717 -19.22 -22.80 27.30
CA GLN A 717 -19.18 -23.86 26.28
C GLN A 717 -17.76 -24.41 26.13
N SER A 718 -17.60 -25.69 25.77
CA SER A 718 -16.27 -26.20 25.44
C SER A 718 -15.81 -25.74 24.05
N VAL A 719 -14.51 -25.52 23.90
CA VAL A 719 -13.87 -25.05 22.66
C VAL A 719 -12.70 -25.96 22.31
N ASP A 720 -12.51 -26.19 21.02
CA ASP A 720 -11.29 -26.79 20.49
C ASP A 720 -10.09 -25.82 20.68
N PRO A 721 -9.08 -26.18 21.49
CA PRO A 721 -7.94 -25.31 21.78
C PRO A 721 -7.10 -24.96 20.54
N GLU A 722 -7.13 -25.76 19.47
CA GLU A 722 -6.38 -25.48 18.24
C GLU A 722 -6.86 -24.19 17.55
N ARG A 723 -8.11 -23.77 17.83
CA ARG A 723 -8.71 -22.54 17.32
C ARG A 723 -8.14 -21.28 17.95
N LEU A 724 -7.52 -21.35 19.13
CA LEU A 724 -6.96 -20.17 19.79
C LEU A 724 -5.47 -20.07 19.53
N ARG A 725 -5.02 -18.91 19.07
CA ARG A 725 -3.60 -18.55 18.98
C ARG A 725 -3.34 -17.39 19.90
N ILE A 726 -2.19 -17.41 20.57
CA ILE A 726 -1.73 -16.33 21.42
C ILE A 726 -0.43 -15.80 20.83
N SER A 727 -0.28 -14.49 20.74
CA SER A 727 0.98 -13.85 20.36
C SER A 727 1.25 -12.65 21.26
N ALA A 728 2.53 -12.34 21.50
CA ALA A 728 2.94 -11.16 22.26
C ALA A 728 3.65 -10.19 21.31
N ASN A 729 3.22 -8.93 21.30
CA ASN A 729 3.84 -7.87 20.52
C ASN A 729 4.52 -6.86 21.45
N GLY A 730 5.82 -6.66 21.25
CA GLY A 730 6.67 -5.77 22.03
C GLY A 730 7.83 -5.19 21.21
N PRO A 731 8.34 -3.99 21.53
CA PRO A 731 9.55 -3.44 20.92
C PRO A 731 10.77 -4.28 21.35
N GLY A 732 11.11 -5.28 20.52
CA GLY A 732 12.22 -6.21 20.76
C GLY A 732 11.84 -7.69 20.74
N SER A 733 10.55 -8.02 20.65
CA SER A 733 10.10 -9.41 20.48
C SER A 733 10.28 -9.83 19.02
N PRO A 734 10.98 -10.94 18.71
CA PRO A 734 11.09 -11.42 17.34
C PRO A 734 9.69 -11.62 16.76
N ARG A 735 9.42 -11.02 15.59
CA ARG A 735 8.10 -11.00 14.92
C ARG A 735 7.57 -12.39 14.48
N ASN A 736 8.08 -13.50 15.02
CA ASN A 736 7.75 -14.83 14.53
C ASN A 736 7.98 -15.98 15.56
N ARG A 737 7.25 -15.97 16.67
CA ARG A 737 6.91 -17.17 17.47
C ARG A 737 5.44 -16.94 17.87
N GLU A 738 4.44 -17.73 17.52
CA GLU A 738 4.33 -19.19 17.37
C GLU A 738 3.28 -19.52 16.29
N ARG A 739 3.53 -20.56 15.48
CA ARG A 739 2.53 -21.16 14.57
C ARG A 739 1.63 -22.18 15.28
N GLU A 740 1.88 -22.45 16.56
CA GLU A 740 1.19 -23.47 17.38
C GLU A 740 0.37 -22.83 18.52
N SER A 741 -0.66 -23.53 19.00
CA SER A 741 -1.60 -23.02 20.00
C SER A 741 -1.07 -23.40 21.37
N LEU A 742 -0.75 -22.42 22.22
CA LEU A 742 -0.35 -22.66 23.61
C LEU A 742 -1.42 -23.44 24.38
N PHE A 743 -2.70 -23.20 24.08
CA PHE A 743 -3.80 -23.95 24.67
C PHE A 743 -3.83 -25.41 24.19
N ALA A 744 -3.55 -25.66 22.90
CA ALA A 744 -3.55 -27.02 22.34
C ALA A 744 -2.34 -27.86 22.79
N ALA A 745 -1.27 -27.19 23.23
CA ALA A 745 -0.13 -27.88 23.84
C ALA A 745 -0.46 -28.47 25.22
N GLU A 746 -1.37 -27.84 25.97
CA GLU A 746 -1.71 -28.21 27.35
C GLU A 746 -3.06 -28.95 27.47
N TYR A 747 -4.02 -28.65 26.61
CA TYR A 747 -5.39 -29.15 26.68
C TYR A 747 -5.83 -29.75 25.33
N ASP A 748 -6.60 -30.84 25.37
CA ASP A 748 -7.29 -31.41 24.20
C ASP A 748 -8.68 -30.78 23.98
N GLU A 749 -9.24 -30.14 25.01
CA GLU A 749 -10.54 -29.45 25.02
C GLU A 749 -10.46 -28.32 26.06
N LEU A 750 -10.88 -27.10 25.71
CA LEU A 750 -10.94 -25.96 26.64
C LEU A 750 -12.28 -25.89 27.35
N THR A 751 -12.21 -25.77 28.66
CA THR A 751 -13.33 -25.63 29.60
C THR A 751 -13.08 -24.48 30.57
N ALA A 752 -14.13 -23.98 31.20
CA ALA A 752 -14.03 -22.84 32.12
C ALA A 752 -12.98 -23.09 33.22
N GLY A 753 -12.00 -22.19 33.32
CA GLY A 753 -10.89 -22.25 34.26
C GLY A 753 -9.57 -22.73 33.66
N ASP A 754 -9.56 -23.22 32.42
CA ASP A 754 -8.33 -23.62 31.73
C ASP A 754 -7.51 -22.39 31.37
N ALA A 755 -6.24 -22.37 31.77
CA ALA A 755 -5.38 -21.22 31.63
C ALA A 755 -4.00 -21.62 31.12
N VAL A 756 -3.39 -20.70 30.37
CA VAL A 756 -2.01 -20.76 29.89
C VAL A 756 -1.27 -19.50 30.30
N THR A 757 0.06 -19.56 30.35
CA THR A 757 0.90 -18.43 30.76
C THR A 757 1.87 -18.06 29.65
N VAL A 758 1.92 -16.78 29.31
CA VAL A 758 2.88 -16.18 28.41
C VAL A 758 3.98 -15.54 29.25
N GLU A 759 5.20 -16.05 29.13
CA GLU A 759 6.38 -15.54 29.84
C GLU A 759 7.03 -14.37 29.07
N GLY A 760 7.77 -13.50 29.77
CA GLY A 760 8.56 -12.42 29.17
C GLY A 760 7.72 -11.27 28.61
N VAL A 761 6.57 -10.99 29.22
CA VAL A 761 5.68 -9.90 28.83
C VAL A 761 6.08 -8.62 29.56
N GLY A 762 6.79 -7.74 28.85
CA GLY A 762 7.22 -6.44 29.35
C GLY A 762 6.05 -5.46 29.56
N LEU A 763 6.30 -4.36 30.28
CA LEU A 763 5.26 -3.40 30.67
C LEU A 763 4.57 -2.73 29.46
N ASP A 764 5.24 -2.62 28.32
CA ASP A 764 4.70 -2.00 27.10
C ASP A 764 4.21 -3.03 26.07
N ASP A 765 4.24 -4.32 26.41
CA ASP A 765 3.83 -5.39 25.53
C ASP A 765 2.31 -5.58 25.53
N THR A 766 1.81 -6.16 24.44
CA THR A 766 0.40 -6.55 24.31
C THR A 766 0.30 -7.98 23.85
N VAL A 767 -0.41 -8.79 24.63
CA VAL A 767 -0.76 -10.16 24.29
C VAL A 767 -2.05 -10.14 23.49
N ILE A 768 -2.01 -10.68 22.28
CA ILE A 768 -3.14 -10.79 21.36
C ILE A 768 -3.63 -12.22 21.36
N VAL A 769 -4.92 -12.41 21.66
CA VAL A 769 -5.60 -13.68 21.48
C VAL A 769 -6.37 -13.61 20.16
N SER A 770 -6.14 -14.60 19.29
CA SER A 770 -6.77 -14.69 17.98
C SER A 770 -7.45 -16.03 17.76
N VAL A 771 -8.55 -16.02 17.02
CA VAL A 771 -9.18 -17.22 16.48
C VAL A 771 -8.55 -17.55 15.15
N HIS A 772 -8.06 -18.77 15.03
CA HIS A 772 -7.57 -19.38 13.80
C HIS A 772 -8.63 -20.32 13.24
N THR A 773 -8.89 -20.21 11.94
CA THR A 773 -9.86 -21.06 11.24
C THR A 773 -9.24 -21.52 9.93
N GLU A 774 -9.15 -22.84 9.75
CA GLU A 774 -8.70 -23.48 8.51
C GLU A 774 -9.91 -23.79 7.61
N PHE A 775 -9.69 -23.75 6.30
CA PHE A 775 -10.66 -24.09 5.25
C PHE A 775 -9.92 -24.77 4.09
N GLU A 776 -10.65 -25.40 3.15
CA GLU A 776 -10.06 -26.21 2.06
C GLU A 776 -8.96 -25.49 1.26
N ASN A 777 -9.05 -24.15 1.12
CA ASN A 777 -8.13 -23.32 0.33
C ASN A 777 -7.31 -22.32 1.18
N GLY A 778 -7.06 -22.60 2.48
CA GLY A 778 -6.18 -21.77 3.32
C GLY A 778 -6.65 -21.61 4.78
N SER A 779 -6.13 -20.59 5.46
CA SER A 779 -6.53 -20.27 6.84
C SER A 779 -6.74 -18.77 7.05
N ALA A 780 -7.55 -18.42 8.05
CA ALA A 780 -7.77 -17.04 8.47
C ALA A 780 -7.57 -16.92 9.98
N THR A 781 -6.87 -15.87 10.39
CA THR A 781 -6.67 -15.54 11.81
C THR A 781 -7.31 -14.19 12.11
N SER A 782 -8.14 -14.10 13.16
CA SER A 782 -8.81 -12.87 13.57
C SER A 782 -8.63 -12.65 15.06
N SER A 783 -8.11 -11.49 15.45
CA SER A 783 -7.89 -11.14 16.86
C SER A 783 -9.22 -10.90 17.58
N ILE A 784 -9.39 -11.54 18.73
CA ILE A 784 -10.58 -11.44 19.58
C ILE A 784 -10.31 -10.66 20.86
N ALA A 785 -9.08 -10.64 21.38
CA ALA A 785 -8.75 -9.87 22.57
C ALA A 785 -7.33 -9.30 22.49
N HIS A 786 -7.15 -8.13 23.07
CA HIS A 786 -5.86 -7.44 23.18
C HIS A 786 -5.61 -7.09 24.65
N PHE A 787 -4.71 -7.81 25.28
CA PHE A 787 -4.37 -7.64 26.68
C PHE A 787 -3.04 -6.91 26.80
N SER A 788 -3.11 -5.60 26.98
CA SER A 788 -1.91 -4.78 27.23
C SER A 788 -1.43 -4.95 28.67
N ALA A 789 -0.13 -5.12 28.85
CA ALA A 789 0.50 -5.21 30.18
C ALA A 789 0.35 -3.91 30.97
N SER A 790 0.59 -2.75 30.35
CA SER A 790 0.33 -1.44 30.94
C SER A 790 -1.15 -1.01 30.80
N PRO A 791 -1.83 -0.61 31.90
CA PRO A 791 -3.21 -0.12 31.87
C PRO A 791 -3.29 1.34 31.41
N ARG A 792 -2.92 1.63 30.15
CA ARG A 792 -3.04 3.00 29.60
C ARG A 792 -4.53 3.40 29.57
N ARG A 793 -4.94 4.40 30.38
CA ARG A 793 -6.35 4.78 30.61
C ARG A 793 -7.20 3.70 31.29
N GLY A 794 -6.60 2.95 32.22
CA GLY A 794 -7.29 1.87 32.93
C GLY A 794 -8.46 2.30 33.81
N PHE A 795 -8.60 3.60 34.12
CA PHE A 795 -9.71 4.13 34.89
C PHE A 795 -10.39 5.29 34.16
N VAL A 796 -11.72 5.37 34.31
CA VAL A 796 -12.57 6.48 33.89
C VAL A 796 -13.14 7.13 35.13
N VAL A 797 -13.13 8.47 35.17
CA VAL A 797 -13.79 9.25 36.22
C VAL A 797 -15.20 9.58 35.74
N GLU A 798 -16.21 9.23 36.55
CA GLU A 798 -17.62 9.48 36.29
C GLU A 798 -18.15 10.38 37.40
N SER A 799 -18.88 11.44 37.03
CA SER A 799 -19.57 12.32 37.99
C SER A 799 -21.07 12.05 37.89
N ASP A 800 -21.75 11.90 39.03
CA ASP A 800 -23.19 11.65 39.04
C ASP A 800 -23.98 12.84 38.46
N GLU A 801 -25.03 12.57 37.66
CA GLU A 801 -25.99 13.57 37.16
C GLU A 801 -26.72 14.24 38.34
N GLY A 802 -26.11 15.30 38.88
CA GLY A 802 -26.56 16.00 40.09
C GLY A 802 -25.44 16.44 41.04
N GLY A 803 -24.17 16.13 40.73
CA GLY A 803 -22.99 16.66 41.44
C GLY A 803 -22.76 16.09 42.85
N ALA A 804 -23.44 15.00 43.22
CA ALA A 804 -23.42 14.47 44.59
C ALA A 804 -22.29 13.45 44.86
N GLY A 805 -21.49 13.09 43.84
CA GLY A 805 -20.38 12.15 43.98
C GLY A 805 -19.59 11.94 42.70
N THR A 806 -18.27 11.84 42.85
CA THR A 806 -17.33 11.41 41.82
C THR A 806 -16.96 9.95 42.09
N THR A 807 -17.03 9.13 41.05
CA THR A 807 -16.70 7.71 41.08
C THR A 807 -15.61 7.40 40.06
N LEU A 808 -14.59 6.68 40.48
CA LEU A 808 -13.54 6.17 39.61
C LEU A 808 -13.88 4.72 39.24
N ARG A 809 -14.07 4.43 37.95
CA ARG A 809 -14.41 3.08 37.46
C ARG A 809 -13.23 2.48 36.71
N TYR A 810 -12.83 1.27 37.08
CA TYR A 810 -11.82 0.52 36.34
C TYR A 810 -12.41 -0.02 35.03
N VAL A 811 -11.77 0.28 33.91
CA VAL A 811 -12.19 -0.13 32.55
C VAL A 811 -11.16 -1.04 31.86
N GLY A 812 -10.10 -1.43 32.58
CA GLY A 812 -9.08 -2.33 32.03
C GLY A 812 -9.61 -3.74 31.81
N GLU A 813 -9.28 -4.33 30.65
CA GLU A 813 -9.67 -5.70 30.27
C GLU A 813 -8.80 -6.79 30.96
N VAL A 814 -7.69 -6.38 31.58
CA VAL A 814 -6.76 -7.28 32.29
C VAL A 814 -6.95 -7.15 33.79
N ARG A 815 -7.08 -8.28 34.49
CA ARG A 815 -7.19 -8.37 35.95
C ARG A 815 -5.85 -7.99 36.59
N ARG A 816 -5.89 -7.12 37.60
CA ARG A 816 -4.69 -6.59 38.26
C ARG A 816 -4.81 -6.58 39.77
N ASP A 817 -3.66 -6.50 40.43
CA ASP A 817 -3.59 -6.34 41.88
C ASP A 817 -3.87 -4.86 42.25
N PRO A 818 -4.91 -4.57 43.06
CA PRO A 818 -5.24 -3.21 43.46
C PRO A 818 -4.14 -2.50 44.25
N GLU A 819 -3.26 -3.24 44.93
CA GLU A 819 -2.13 -2.66 45.68
C GLU A 819 -1.10 -1.98 44.76
N THR A 820 -1.10 -2.30 43.46
CA THR A 820 -0.23 -1.66 42.46
C THR A 820 -0.71 -0.28 42.04
N PHE A 821 -1.93 0.12 42.41
CA PHE A 821 -2.50 1.40 42.05
C PHE A 821 -2.57 2.35 43.24
N ARG A 822 -2.36 3.63 42.96
CA ARG A 822 -2.54 4.71 43.91
C ARG A 822 -3.35 5.83 43.29
N VAL A 823 -4.45 6.18 43.94
CA VAL A 823 -5.33 7.27 43.51
C VAL A 823 -4.98 8.52 44.31
N LEU A 824 -4.70 9.60 43.60
CA LEU A 824 -4.38 10.91 44.12
C LEU A 824 -5.48 11.91 43.70
N VAL A 825 -5.84 12.80 44.62
CA VAL A 825 -6.71 13.95 44.44
C VAL A 825 -5.87 15.18 44.75
N ASP A 826 -5.64 16.04 43.75
CA ASP A 826 -4.72 17.19 43.80
C ASP A 826 -3.30 16.82 44.27
N GLY A 827 -2.82 15.64 43.88
CA GLY A 827 -1.51 15.11 44.27
C GLY A 827 -1.42 14.55 45.69
N GLU A 828 -2.51 14.59 46.47
CA GLU A 828 -2.61 13.95 47.78
C GLU A 828 -3.36 12.61 47.67
N PRO A 829 -2.99 11.56 48.43
CA PRO A 829 -3.70 10.29 48.38
C PRO A 829 -5.17 10.43 48.75
N ALA A 830 -6.06 9.88 47.93
CA ALA A 830 -7.49 9.81 48.22
C ALA A 830 -7.77 9.03 49.52
N ASP A 831 -8.88 9.36 50.18
CA ASP A 831 -9.31 8.72 51.44
C ASP A 831 -9.59 7.21 51.30
N ALA A 832 -10.00 6.77 50.11
CA ALA A 832 -10.18 5.37 49.75
C ALA A 832 -9.26 5.04 48.57
N GLN A 833 -8.63 3.87 48.61
CA GLN A 833 -7.78 3.34 47.56
C GLN A 833 -8.40 2.09 46.94
N PRO A 834 -8.00 1.69 45.72
CA PRO A 834 -8.51 0.47 45.08
C PRO A 834 -8.39 -0.77 45.96
N ALA A 835 -7.32 -0.88 46.77
CA ALA A 835 -7.08 -2.01 47.66
C ALA A 835 -7.98 -2.05 48.91
N ASP A 836 -8.69 -0.95 49.21
CA ASP A 836 -9.67 -0.92 50.30
C ASP A 836 -11.03 -1.51 49.87
N GLU A 837 -11.34 -1.45 48.57
CA GLU A 837 -12.65 -1.84 48.02
C GLU A 837 -12.64 -3.23 47.34
N ALA A 838 -11.52 -3.61 46.71
CA ALA A 838 -11.40 -4.86 45.98
C ALA A 838 -10.14 -5.65 46.36
N ASP A 839 -10.24 -6.98 46.37
CA ASP A 839 -9.08 -7.88 46.48
C ASP A 839 -8.40 -8.09 45.10
N GLN A 840 -9.08 -7.78 44.00
CA GLN A 840 -8.60 -7.90 42.63
C GLN A 840 -9.36 -6.91 41.74
N LEU A 841 -8.66 -6.11 40.94
CA LEU A 841 -9.30 -5.16 40.04
C LEU A 841 -9.83 -5.85 38.78
N THR A 842 -11.16 -5.85 38.64
CA THR A 842 -11.89 -6.33 37.47
C THR A 842 -12.71 -5.23 36.78
N GLY A 843 -12.89 -5.32 35.47
CA GLY A 843 -13.58 -4.29 34.68
C GLY A 843 -14.99 -4.01 35.23
N GLY A 844 -15.28 -2.73 35.48
CA GLY A 844 -16.54 -2.26 36.04
C GLY A 844 -16.50 -2.00 37.55
N GLU A 845 -15.44 -2.40 38.26
CA GLU A 845 -15.29 -2.05 39.67
C GLU A 845 -15.14 -0.55 39.88
N THR A 846 -15.77 -0.05 40.95
CA THR A 846 -15.88 1.37 41.23
C THR A 846 -15.30 1.71 42.59
N LEU A 847 -14.66 2.87 42.65
CA LEU A 847 -14.14 3.50 43.86
C LEU A 847 -14.79 4.87 44.00
N SER A 848 -15.50 5.11 45.10
CA SER A 848 -16.09 6.43 45.35
C SER A 848 -15.02 7.40 45.86
N LEU A 849 -14.88 8.55 45.21
CA LEU A 849 -13.97 9.63 45.61
C LEU A 849 -14.68 10.75 46.39
N GLY A 850 -15.98 10.61 46.63
CA GLY A 850 -16.80 11.63 47.30
C GLY A 850 -17.10 12.83 46.40
N GLU A 851 -17.50 13.94 47.00
CA GLU A 851 -17.79 15.19 46.28
C GLU A 851 -16.47 15.94 46.02
N LEU A 852 -16.03 15.96 44.76
CA LEU A 852 -14.86 16.73 44.33
C LEU A 852 -15.29 18.06 43.71
N SER A 853 -14.51 19.11 43.98
CA SER A 853 -14.79 20.45 43.44
C SER A 853 -14.31 20.56 41.99
N ALA A 854 -14.91 21.45 41.22
CA ALA A 854 -14.41 21.82 39.90
C ALA A 854 -12.91 22.17 39.91
N GLY A 855 -12.16 21.71 38.92
CA GLY A 855 -10.71 21.91 38.80
C GLY A 855 -9.85 20.98 39.65
N THR A 856 -10.45 20.11 40.48
CA THR A 856 -9.73 19.07 41.22
C THR A 856 -9.12 18.07 40.25
N ALA A 857 -7.81 17.80 40.36
CA ALA A 857 -7.13 16.81 39.54
C ALA A 857 -7.19 15.42 40.19
N VAL A 858 -7.78 14.45 39.49
CA VAL A 858 -7.75 13.04 39.85
C VAL A 858 -6.65 12.36 39.04
N THR A 859 -5.63 11.86 39.71
CA THR A 859 -4.51 11.13 39.11
C THR A 859 -4.49 9.70 39.64
N VAL A 860 -4.36 8.74 38.74
CA VAL A 860 -4.12 7.34 39.11
C VAL A 860 -2.73 6.96 38.68
N GLU A 861 -1.90 6.61 39.66
CA GLU A 861 -0.56 6.08 39.47
C GLU A 861 -0.60 4.55 39.51
N TRP A 862 0.18 3.91 38.66
CA TRP A 862 0.39 2.46 38.63
C TRP A 862 1.87 2.16 38.84
N THR A 863 2.18 1.27 39.77
CA THR A 863 3.56 0.88 40.12
C THR A 863 3.80 -0.59 39.79
N ALA A 864 4.73 -0.84 38.88
CA ALA A 864 5.07 -2.17 38.37
C ALA A 864 6.52 -2.20 37.87
N GLY A 865 7.21 -3.34 37.98
CA GLY A 865 8.62 -3.47 37.53
C GLY A 865 9.62 -2.55 38.24
N GLY A 866 9.24 -1.94 39.37
CA GLY A 866 10.04 -0.92 40.06
C GLY A 866 9.87 0.51 39.52
N GLU A 867 8.98 0.72 38.55
CA GLU A 867 8.64 2.01 37.97
C GLU A 867 7.22 2.43 38.39
N THR A 868 6.98 3.74 38.52
CA THR A 868 5.64 4.31 38.74
C THR A 868 5.27 5.15 37.53
N ARG A 869 4.10 4.89 36.94
CA ARG A 869 3.58 5.57 35.74
C ARG A 869 2.20 6.13 36.03
N THR A 870 1.92 7.34 35.55
CA THR A 870 0.56 7.89 35.56
C THR A 870 -0.27 7.22 34.47
N VAL A 871 -1.39 6.59 34.84
CA VAL A 871 -2.21 5.80 33.92
C VAL A 871 -3.55 6.45 33.59
N THR A 872 -4.07 7.27 34.50
CA THR A 872 -5.22 8.15 34.29
C THR A 872 -4.92 9.49 34.94
N GLU A 873 -5.22 10.57 34.24
CA GLU A 873 -5.22 11.93 34.77
C GLU A 873 -6.47 12.62 34.22
N HIS A 874 -7.28 13.17 35.11
CA HIS A 874 -8.54 13.80 34.78
C HIS A 874 -8.83 14.94 35.75
N ALA A 875 -9.03 16.14 35.23
CA ALA A 875 -9.52 17.27 36.02
C ALA A 875 -11.05 17.23 36.03
N ILE A 876 -11.67 17.45 37.19
CA ILE A 876 -13.13 17.51 37.29
C ILE A 876 -13.62 18.78 36.59
N PRO A 877 -14.44 18.68 35.52
CA PRO A 877 -14.95 19.86 34.84
C PRO A 877 -15.80 20.71 35.78
N PRO A 878 -15.75 22.04 35.62
CA PRO A 878 -16.72 22.92 36.26
C PRO A 878 -18.14 22.67 35.72
N GLN A 879 -19.11 22.69 36.63
CA GLN A 879 -20.53 22.50 36.30
C GLN A 879 -21.16 23.85 35.98
N ALA A 880 -20.97 24.34 34.76
CA ALA A 880 -21.56 25.58 34.26
C ALA A 880 -22.58 25.30 33.14
N THR A 881 -23.71 26.01 33.18
CA THR A 881 -24.74 25.98 32.14
C THR A 881 -24.57 27.21 31.26
N PHE A 882 -24.74 27.04 29.95
CA PHE A 882 -24.65 28.12 28.99
C PHE A 882 -25.91 28.20 28.14
N GLU A 883 -26.27 29.41 27.76
CA GLU A 883 -27.24 29.71 26.71
C GLU A 883 -26.49 30.31 25.54
N VAL A 884 -26.71 29.80 24.32
CA VAL A 884 -26.08 30.30 23.10
C VAL A 884 -27.17 30.76 22.14
N ALA A 885 -27.04 32.00 21.64
CA ALA A 885 -27.98 32.59 20.68
C ALA A 885 -27.23 33.11 19.46
N PHE A 886 -27.80 32.91 18.28
CA PHE A 886 -27.32 33.49 17.02
C PHE A 886 -28.26 34.60 16.58
N ASP A 887 -27.72 35.80 16.39
CA ASP A 887 -28.40 36.97 15.86
C ASP A 887 -27.87 37.27 14.44
N PRO A 888 -28.63 36.98 13.37
CA PRO A 888 -28.19 37.20 11.99
C PRO A 888 -28.09 38.69 11.65
N ALA A 889 -27.13 39.05 10.79
CA ALA A 889 -26.96 40.41 10.29
C ALA A 889 -28.10 40.81 9.31
N GLU A 890 -28.46 42.10 9.26
CA GLU A 890 -29.55 42.55 8.38
C GLU A 890 -29.21 42.51 6.88
N GLU A 891 -27.92 42.49 6.51
CA GLU A 891 -27.45 42.64 5.12
C GLU A 891 -26.50 41.53 4.63
N ASP A 892 -26.05 40.61 5.49
CA ASP A 892 -25.06 39.56 5.18
C ASP A 892 -25.52 38.19 5.70
N ASP A 893 -25.01 37.08 5.13
CA ASP A 893 -25.34 35.70 5.53
C ASP A 893 -24.70 35.28 6.88
N GLY A 894 -23.94 36.18 7.51
CA GLY A 894 -23.33 36.04 8.83
C GLY A 894 -24.13 36.67 9.97
N GLY A 895 -23.50 36.85 11.13
CA GLY A 895 -24.14 37.42 12.31
C GLY A 895 -23.28 37.34 13.56
N ASP A 896 -23.91 37.54 14.71
CA ASP A 896 -23.26 37.49 16.02
C ASP A 896 -23.74 36.27 16.82
N VAL A 897 -22.82 35.42 17.26
CA VAL A 897 -23.12 34.33 18.22
C VAL A 897 -22.77 34.79 19.62
N THR A 898 -23.79 34.91 20.47
CA THR A 898 -23.63 35.31 21.87
C THR A 898 -23.74 34.10 22.79
N PHE A 899 -22.69 33.87 23.58
CA PHE A 899 -22.63 32.88 24.64
C PHE A 899 -22.89 33.56 25.97
N THR A 900 -23.86 33.07 26.75
CA THR A 900 -24.20 33.58 28.08
C THR A 900 -24.01 32.48 29.12
N HIS A 901 -23.28 32.76 30.20
CA HIS A 901 -23.25 31.87 31.36
C HIS A 901 -24.60 31.96 32.08
N ALA A 902 -25.34 30.85 32.11
CA ALA A 902 -26.73 30.78 32.60
C ALA A 902 -26.84 30.15 34.01
N GLY A 903 -25.70 30.02 34.70
CA GLY A 903 -25.62 29.55 36.09
C GLY A 903 -24.72 28.33 36.28
N GLY A 904 -24.38 28.04 37.53
CA GLY A 904 -23.44 26.96 37.89
C GLY A 904 -22.15 27.51 38.50
N ASP A 905 -21.06 26.77 38.33
CA ASP A 905 -19.73 27.14 38.83
C ASP A 905 -19.16 28.37 38.12
N ALA A 906 -18.43 29.20 38.87
CA ALA A 906 -17.62 30.29 38.30
C ALA A 906 -16.40 29.72 37.58
N LEU A 907 -16.04 30.31 36.45
CA LEU A 907 -14.96 29.83 35.60
C LEU A 907 -13.85 30.87 35.52
N ASP A 908 -12.59 30.44 35.54
CA ASP A 908 -11.48 31.36 35.27
C ASP A 908 -11.49 31.76 33.79
N THR A 909 -11.49 33.06 33.52
CA THR A 909 -11.51 33.60 32.14
C THR A 909 -10.31 33.19 31.32
N GLU A 910 -9.15 32.93 31.95
CA GLU A 910 -7.94 32.45 31.25
C GLU A 910 -8.05 30.97 30.80
N ARG A 911 -9.09 30.26 31.25
CA ARG A 911 -9.29 28.83 30.98
C ARG A 911 -10.55 28.52 30.19
N VAL A 912 -11.31 29.53 29.77
CA VAL A 912 -12.55 29.35 29.00
C VAL A 912 -12.38 29.95 27.62
N ASP A 913 -12.60 29.11 26.62
CA ASP A 913 -12.62 29.50 25.22
C ASP A 913 -13.99 29.18 24.59
N VAL A 914 -14.31 29.85 23.49
CA VAL A 914 -15.48 29.59 22.66
C VAL A 914 -15.06 29.30 21.23
N VAL A 915 -15.83 28.44 20.56
CA VAL A 915 -15.64 28.07 19.15
C VAL A 915 -16.98 28.15 18.44
N VAL A 916 -16.99 28.69 17.22
CA VAL A 916 -18.15 28.74 16.34
C VAL A 916 -17.74 28.24 14.95
N GLU A 917 -18.44 27.25 14.42
CA GLU A 917 -18.17 26.68 13.09
C GLU A 917 -19.37 26.92 12.15
N PRO A 918 -19.15 27.33 10.87
CA PRO A 918 -17.90 27.84 10.30
C PRO A 918 -17.77 29.34 10.65
N GLY A 919 -16.72 29.75 11.37
CA GLY A 919 -16.61 31.17 11.76
C GLY A 919 -15.46 31.54 12.69
N SER A 920 -14.88 30.57 13.40
CA SER A 920 -13.67 30.77 14.20
C SER A 920 -12.56 29.81 13.77
N ASP A 921 -11.40 30.36 13.39
CA ASP A 921 -10.14 29.63 13.25
C ASP A 921 -9.58 29.25 14.63
N GLY A 922 -10.17 28.23 15.26
CA GLY A 922 -9.73 27.68 16.53
C GLY A 922 -10.39 28.31 17.78
N LEU A 923 -9.77 28.07 18.94
CA LEU A 923 -10.26 28.49 20.26
C LEU A 923 -10.14 30.02 20.41
N ARG A 924 -11.24 30.71 20.74
CA ARG A 924 -11.21 32.13 21.14
C ARG A 924 -11.40 32.27 22.65
N PRO A 925 -10.55 33.04 23.34
CA PRO A 925 -10.74 33.33 24.76
C PRO A 925 -12.06 34.03 25.05
N TRP A 926 -12.63 33.74 26.21
CA TRP A 926 -13.81 34.45 26.71
C TRP A 926 -13.46 35.90 27.07
N ASP A 927 -14.05 36.87 26.37
CA ASP A 927 -13.79 38.31 26.59
C ASP A 927 -14.71 38.84 27.71
N ALA A 928 -14.26 38.72 28.97
CA ALA A 928 -14.94 39.27 30.13
C ALA A 928 -14.13 40.40 30.79
N ASP A 929 -14.84 41.38 31.37
CA ASP A 929 -14.27 42.53 32.09
C ASP A 929 -13.63 42.17 33.47
N GLY A 930 -13.65 40.89 33.86
CA GLY A 930 -13.17 40.38 35.16
C GLY A 930 -12.33 39.12 35.01
N ASP A 931 -11.74 38.63 36.10
CA ASP A 931 -10.90 37.42 36.10
C ASP A 931 -11.72 36.11 36.08
N GLU A 932 -13.04 36.18 36.35
CA GLU A 932 -13.95 35.03 36.39
C GLU A 932 -15.20 35.28 35.52
N VAL A 933 -15.69 34.23 34.84
CA VAL A 933 -16.98 34.16 34.15
C VAL A 933 -18.02 33.60 35.14
N THR A 934 -19.08 34.36 35.37
CA THR A 934 -20.15 34.06 36.32
C THR A 934 -21.53 34.19 35.69
N ASP A 935 -22.56 33.75 36.40
CA ASP A 935 -23.96 33.80 35.96
C ASP A 935 -24.36 35.20 35.46
N GLY A 936 -24.72 35.28 34.18
CA GLY A 936 -25.09 36.49 33.45
C GLY A 936 -23.98 37.16 32.64
N ASP A 937 -22.74 36.67 32.70
CA ASP A 937 -21.66 37.15 31.84
C ASP A 937 -21.80 36.61 30.41
N GLU A 938 -21.49 37.47 29.42
CA GLU A 938 -21.68 37.18 28.00
C GLU A 938 -20.40 37.44 27.19
N THR A 939 -20.18 36.67 26.13
CA THR A 939 -19.18 36.93 25.09
C THR A 939 -19.81 36.73 23.72
N THR A 940 -19.36 37.50 22.73
CA THR A 940 -19.94 37.49 21.37
C THR A 940 -18.87 37.24 20.32
N VAL A 941 -19.16 36.34 19.39
CA VAL A 941 -18.30 36.04 18.24
C VAL A 941 -19.04 36.43 16.95
N ALA A 942 -18.47 37.38 16.21
CA ALA A 942 -18.94 37.70 14.87
C ALA A 942 -18.50 36.61 13.88
N VAL A 943 -19.43 36.16 13.05
CA VAL A 943 -19.23 35.16 12.00
C VAL A 943 -19.69 35.70 10.66
N ASP A 944 -18.95 35.35 9.60
CA ASP A 944 -19.24 35.82 8.24
C ASP A 944 -20.31 34.97 7.52
N GLU A 945 -20.67 33.81 8.10
CA GLU A 945 -21.66 32.86 7.60
C GLU A 945 -22.49 32.29 8.76
N GLU A 946 -23.67 31.73 8.47
CA GLU A 946 -24.54 31.10 9.46
C GLU A 946 -23.82 29.93 10.16
N PRO A 947 -23.71 29.95 11.50
CA PRO A 947 -23.02 28.90 12.24
C PRO A 947 -23.85 27.63 12.25
N HIS A 948 -23.20 26.47 12.14
CA HIS A 948 -23.84 25.17 12.37
C HIS A 948 -23.58 24.63 13.79
N MET A 949 -22.52 25.11 14.45
CA MET A 949 -22.17 24.69 15.81
C MET A 949 -21.50 25.79 16.60
N ALA A 950 -21.81 25.86 17.89
CA ALA A 950 -21.12 26.69 18.86
C ALA A 950 -20.76 25.86 20.10
N VAL A 951 -19.55 26.00 20.61
CA VAL A 951 -19.01 25.19 21.71
C VAL A 951 -18.30 26.07 22.73
N VAL A 952 -18.54 25.83 24.02
CA VAL A 952 -17.74 26.40 25.12
C VAL A 952 -16.74 25.35 25.58
N VAL A 953 -15.46 25.71 25.63
CA VAL A 953 -14.32 24.83 25.93
C VAL A 953 -13.60 25.30 27.19
N PHE A 954 -13.21 24.37 28.06
CA PHE A 954 -12.43 24.59 29.27
C PHE A 954 -11.04 23.94 29.17
N ASP A 955 -10.01 24.64 29.63
CA ASP A 955 -8.59 24.23 29.61
C ASP A 955 -8.17 23.64 28.23
N GLU A 956 -8.61 24.30 27.15
CA GLU A 956 -8.34 23.97 25.74
C GLU A 956 -8.82 22.58 25.24
N ARG A 957 -9.46 21.77 26.09
CA ARG A 957 -9.69 20.33 25.82
C ARG A 957 -11.08 19.83 26.14
N GLU A 958 -11.79 20.45 27.07
CA GLU A 958 -13.04 19.91 27.61
C GLU A 958 -14.25 20.75 27.18
N SER A 959 -15.21 20.15 26.48
CA SER A 959 -16.41 20.86 26.05
C SER A 959 -17.44 20.94 27.20
N LEU A 960 -17.70 22.13 27.72
CA LEU A 960 -18.71 22.36 28.76
C LEU A 960 -20.13 22.45 28.16
N HIS A 961 -20.26 23.01 26.95
CA HIS A 961 -21.54 23.18 26.28
C HIS A 961 -21.38 23.09 24.76
N ARG A 962 -22.40 22.56 24.07
CA ARG A 962 -22.47 22.51 22.60
C ARG A 962 -23.89 22.83 22.16
N GLU A 963 -24.02 23.90 21.40
CA GLU A 963 -25.25 24.26 20.69
C GLU A 963 -25.10 23.91 19.21
N ARG A 964 -26.15 23.35 18.62
CA ARG A 964 -26.24 23.11 17.17
C ARG A 964 -27.35 23.98 16.62
N PHE A 965 -27.06 24.68 15.53
CA PHE A 965 -28.05 25.44 14.80
C PHE A 965 -28.50 24.61 13.61
N ASP A 966 -29.81 24.33 13.52
CA ASP A 966 -30.37 23.62 12.38
C ASP A 966 -30.35 24.56 11.17
N ARG A 967 -29.74 24.14 10.05
CA ARG A 967 -30.04 24.75 8.75
C ARG A 967 -31.52 24.51 8.46
N GLU A 968 -32.33 25.56 8.41
CA GLU A 968 -33.61 25.46 7.70
C GLU A 968 -33.29 25.19 6.22
N GLY A 969 -33.36 23.91 5.83
CA GLY A 969 -33.24 23.43 4.45
C GLY A 969 -34.47 23.70 3.59
#